data_AF-A0A6G2UCZ7-F1
#
_entry.id   AF-A0A6G2UCZ7-F1
#
_cell.length_a   1.000
_cell.length_b   1.000
_cell.length_c   1.000
_cell.angle_alpha   90.00
_cell.angle_beta   90.00
_cell.angle_gamma   90.00
#
_symmetry.space_group_name_H-M   'P 1'
#
loop_
_entity.id
_entity.type
_entity.pdbx_description
1 polymer ?
#
loop_
_entity_poly.entity_id
_entity_poly.type
_entity_poly.pdbx_seq_one_letter_code
_entity_poly.pdbx_strand_id
1 'polypeptide(L)'
;MHRAPAAPAVPRTDTAALVQRLLDPGCPPFALLRRRSPGRDTTVVEVLIGEVTEVERLADIPLADGAPDAPVTDALALIPFRQIRERGFEAHDDGTPLAVLRPRECAEIPLDALLAALPTHDVRVTDGAFDVDDAAYAGTVGRILRDEIGSGEGANFVIRRTFEGEIAGFSAADALALFRRLLAGERGAYWTYVVHRPGVRTLVGASPEVHVRMSGGTVVMNPISGTYRYPAGGPTAESLLAFLGDRKEVEELSMVVDEELKMMCTVGDMGGVVVGPRLKEMAHLAHTEYELRGRSSLDVREVLKETMFAATVTGSPVQNACRVIARYEPAGPDGRGRGYYAGALALIGRDAGGGQTLDSPILIRTADIAADGRLRVPVGATLVRASDPHGEVAETHAKAAGVLTALGVRSAPAGAGAAGRPPHLADDPRVRAALDARRADLAPFWLRMQSTAPTAALRGHALVVDAEDTFTAMLAHLLRTSGLTVTVRRYDEPGLRATVRAHRGPVVLGPGPGNPSDAADPKMRFLRSLTAELVAGHRHGLLGVCLGHELLAAELGLEIVRKDVPFQGAQERIDFFGRPETVGFYNTFTARCDDRTAAELAMHRVELSRDAETGEVHALRGPGFAGVQFHPESVLSLDGASVTAQLLAAVLV
;
A
#
# COMPACT_ATOMS: atom_id res chain seq x y z
N MET A 1 -32.32 26.87 -20.30
CA MET A 1 -32.11 27.69 -19.09
C MET A 1 -32.95 27.13 -17.95
N HIS A 2 -32.42 26.16 -17.21
CA HIS A 2 -32.99 25.73 -15.94
C HIS A 2 -31.98 26.06 -14.85
N ARG A 3 -32.34 27.03 -14.01
CA ARG A 3 -31.56 27.48 -12.86
C ARG A 3 -31.61 26.36 -11.83
N ALA A 4 -30.45 25.79 -11.48
CA ALA A 4 -30.34 24.89 -10.34
C ALA A 4 -30.85 25.62 -9.07
N PRO A 5 -31.58 24.93 -8.18
CA PRO A 5 -32.05 25.54 -6.94
C PRO A 5 -30.83 25.91 -6.07
N ALA A 6 -30.86 27.11 -5.50
CA ALA A 6 -29.84 27.57 -4.57
C ALA A 6 -29.83 26.66 -3.34
N ALA A 7 -28.64 26.19 -2.95
CA ALA A 7 -28.45 25.49 -1.70
C ALA A 7 -28.92 26.36 -0.52
N PRO A 8 -29.56 25.79 0.52
CA PRO A 8 -29.94 26.55 1.70
C PRO A 8 -28.70 27.16 2.35
N ALA A 9 -28.77 28.44 2.70
CA ALA A 9 -27.70 29.14 3.37
C ALA A 9 -27.44 28.52 4.75
N VAL A 10 -26.31 27.83 4.90
CA VAL A 10 -25.80 27.36 6.19
C VAL A 10 -25.64 28.58 7.10
N PRO A 11 -26.19 28.60 8.33
CA PRO A 11 -25.98 29.70 9.25
C PRO A 11 -24.47 29.92 9.42
N ARG A 12 -24.01 31.14 9.13
CA ARG A 12 -22.58 31.52 9.24
C ARG A 12 -22.15 31.31 10.69
N THR A 13 -21.51 30.19 10.97
CA THR A 13 -20.81 29.97 12.23
C THR A 13 -19.77 31.09 12.35
N ASP A 14 -19.84 31.89 13.41
CA ASP A 14 -18.81 32.88 13.69
C ASP A 14 -17.48 32.14 13.91
N THR A 15 -16.60 32.24 12.91
CA THR A 15 -15.32 31.52 12.89
C THR A 15 -14.44 31.92 14.08
N ALA A 16 -14.49 33.19 14.52
CA ALA A 16 -13.73 33.63 15.66
C ALA A 16 -14.24 32.99 16.96
N ALA A 17 -15.57 33.00 17.17
CA ALA A 17 -16.19 32.36 18.32
C ALA A 17 -15.92 30.84 18.36
N LEU A 18 -15.96 30.16 17.22
CA LEU A 18 -15.62 28.75 17.11
C LEU A 18 -14.16 28.49 17.50
N VAL A 19 -13.20 29.25 16.96
CA VAL A 19 -11.79 29.09 17.31
C VAL A 19 -11.55 29.36 18.79
N GLN A 20 -12.18 30.39 19.38
CA GLN A 20 -12.11 30.64 20.83
C GLN A 20 -12.61 29.45 21.65
N ARG A 21 -13.71 28.82 21.22
CA ARG A 21 -14.20 27.59 21.86
C ARG A 21 -13.21 26.43 21.71
N LEU A 22 -12.57 26.26 20.55
CA LEU A 22 -11.56 25.20 20.34
C LEU A 22 -10.29 25.42 21.17
N LEU A 23 -10.00 26.65 21.58
CA LEU A 23 -8.89 27.00 22.46
C LEU A 23 -9.19 26.76 23.94
N ASP A 24 -10.46 26.62 24.31
CA ASP A 24 -10.86 26.36 25.69
C ASP A 24 -10.40 24.95 26.11
N PRO A 25 -9.65 24.78 27.21
CA PRO A 25 -9.25 23.47 27.72
C PRO A 25 -10.43 22.52 28.04
N GLY A 26 -11.61 23.06 28.28
CA GLY A 26 -12.86 22.32 28.50
C GLY A 26 -13.60 21.94 27.22
N CYS A 27 -13.09 22.32 26.04
CA CYS A 27 -13.67 21.90 24.77
C CYS A 27 -13.59 20.37 24.63
N PRO A 28 -14.67 19.69 24.18
CA PRO A 28 -14.60 18.27 23.86
C PRO A 28 -13.53 17.99 22.79
N PRO A 29 -13.06 16.73 22.67
CA PRO A 29 -12.20 16.34 21.55
C PRO A 29 -12.73 16.81 20.21
N PHE A 30 -11.81 17.23 19.34
CA PHE A 30 -12.18 17.79 18.05
C PHE A 30 -11.20 17.39 16.95
N ALA A 31 -11.66 17.49 15.71
CA ALA A 31 -10.84 17.37 14.53
C ALA A 31 -11.15 18.50 13.54
N LEU A 32 -10.10 19.07 12.92
CA LEU A 32 -10.23 19.97 11.78
C LEU A 32 -9.61 19.29 10.57
N LEU A 33 -10.36 19.15 9.48
CA LEU A 33 -9.98 18.39 8.30
C LEU A 33 -10.10 19.27 7.05
N ARG A 34 -8.98 19.51 6.37
CA ARG A 34 -8.99 20.02 4.99
C ARG A 34 -8.73 18.85 4.05
N ARG A 35 -9.77 18.42 3.34
CA ARG A 35 -9.71 17.27 2.43
C ARG A 35 -9.66 17.72 0.98
N ARG A 36 -8.87 17.04 0.17
CA ARG A 36 -8.81 17.21 -1.30
C ARG A 36 -9.40 16.01 -2.05
N SER A 37 -10.33 15.33 -1.41
CA SER A 37 -11.04 14.18 -1.97
C SER A 37 -11.85 14.61 -3.19
N PRO A 38 -11.90 13.81 -4.27
CA PRO A 38 -12.65 14.16 -5.47
C PRO A 38 -14.11 14.53 -5.17
N GLY A 39 -14.57 15.66 -5.71
CA GLY A 39 -15.93 16.17 -5.49
C GLY A 39 -16.13 17.01 -4.21
N ARG A 40 -15.11 17.19 -3.38
CA ARG A 40 -15.17 18.08 -2.20
C ARG A 40 -14.69 19.49 -2.52
N ASP A 41 -15.30 20.47 -1.85
CA ASP A 41 -14.86 21.86 -1.92
C ASP A 41 -13.53 22.01 -1.15
N THR A 42 -12.46 22.32 -1.87
CA THR A 42 -11.11 22.46 -1.29
C THR A 42 -10.87 23.81 -0.59
N THR A 43 -11.87 24.69 -0.61
CA THR A 43 -11.85 26.02 0.01
C THR A 43 -12.46 26.04 1.42
N VAL A 44 -12.90 24.88 1.93
CA VAL A 44 -13.42 24.74 3.30
C VAL A 44 -12.56 23.82 4.16
N VAL A 45 -12.74 23.95 5.47
CA VAL A 45 -12.21 23.05 6.50
C VAL A 45 -13.40 22.52 7.31
N GLU A 46 -13.51 21.20 7.39
CA GLU A 46 -14.52 20.50 8.20
C GLU A 46 -14.08 20.50 9.66
N VAL A 47 -15.00 20.80 10.56
CA VAL A 47 -14.79 20.79 12.01
C VAL A 47 -15.72 19.76 12.62
N LEU A 48 -15.15 18.81 13.34
CA LEU A 48 -15.84 17.75 14.06
C LEU A 48 -15.60 17.95 15.55
N ILE A 49 -16.65 18.05 16.37
CA ILE A 49 -16.53 18.14 17.83
C ILE A 49 -17.39 17.04 18.44
N GLY A 50 -16.81 16.25 19.34
CA GLY A 50 -17.51 15.10 19.89
C GLY A 50 -16.71 14.30 20.91
N GLU A 51 -17.34 13.25 21.42
CA GLU A 51 -16.69 12.34 22.37
C GLU A 51 -15.78 11.36 21.62
N VAL A 52 -14.72 10.93 22.30
CA VAL A 52 -13.83 9.87 21.80
C VAL A 52 -14.01 8.63 22.67
N THR A 53 -14.31 7.52 22.03
CA THR A 53 -14.36 6.19 22.67
C THR A 53 -13.25 5.32 22.11
N GLU A 54 -12.68 4.46 22.93
CA GLU A 54 -11.71 3.46 22.50
C GLU A 54 -12.45 2.13 22.31
N VAL A 55 -12.14 1.44 21.22
CA VAL A 55 -12.73 0.15 20.86
C VAL A 55 -11.62 -0.83 20.52
N GLU A 56 -11.85 -2.13 20.72
CA GLU A 56 -10.80 -3.14 20.52
C GLU A 56 -10.62 -3.54 19.06
N ARG A 57 -11.71 -3.58 18.28
CA ARG A 57 -11.70 -4.05 16.89
C ARG A 57 -12.37 -3.04 15.95
N LEU A 58 -11.99 -3.07 14.68
CA LEU A 58 -12.64 -2.28 13.63
C LEU A 58 -14.14 -2.60 13.53
N ALA A 59 -14.53 -3.86 13.74
CA ALA A 59 -15.93 -4.27 13.78
C ALA A 59 -16.75 -3.57 14.88
N ASP A 60 -16.09 -3.17 15.97
CA ASP A 60 -16.70 -2.54 17.15
C ASP A 60 -16.87 -1.00 16.97
N ILE A 61 -16.43 -0.43 15.84
CA ILE A 61 -16.66 0.98 15.52
C ILE A 61 -18.18 1.24 15.46
N PRO A 62 -18.72 2.17 16.27
CA PRO A 62 -20.16 2.39 16.36
C PRO A 62 -20.69 3.15 15.14
N LEU A 63 -21.27 2.41 14.20
CA LEU A 63 -21.95 2.96 13.02
C LEU A 63 -23.47 2.76 13.18
N ALA A 64 -24.25 3.74 12.72
CA ALA A 64 -25.70 3.63 12.69
C ALA A 64 -26.19 3.11 11.34
N ASP A 65 -27.33 2.41 11.34
CA ASP A 65 -27.95 1.84 10.15
C ASP A 65 -29.00 2.77 9.53
N GLY A 66 -29.36 2.49 8.28
CA GLY A 66 -30.44 3.16 7.56
C GLY A 66 -30.03 4.46 6.86
N ALA A 67 -30.98 5.04 6.12
CA ALA A 67 -30.79 6.30 5.41
C ALA A 67 -30.99 7.49 6.35
N PRO A 68 -30.00 8.38 6.50
CA PRO A 68 -30.17 9.64 7.23
C PRO A 68 -30.96 10.66 6.38
N ASP A 69 -31.53 11.69 7.03
CA ASP A 69 -32.26 12.77 6.34
C ASP A 69 -31.35 13.60 5.42
N ALA A 70 -30.05 13.63 5.70
CA ALA A 70 -28.99 14.27 4.91
C ALA A 70 -27.69 13.47 5.08
N PRO A 71 -26.68 13.62 4.19
CA PRO A 71 -25.39 12.95 4.39
C PRO A 71 -24.79 13.28 5.76
N VAL A 72 -24.35 12.25 6.50
CA VAL A 72 -23.80 12.40 7.85
C VAL A 72 -22.39 11.86 7.95
N THR A 73 -21.62 12.43 8.88
CA THR A 73 -20.38 11.83 9.39
C THR A 73 -20.74 11.08 10.67
N ASP A 74 -20.58 9.76 10.68
CA ASP A 74 -20.90 8.92 11.84
C ASP A 74 -19.69 8.81 12.79
N ALA A 75 -18.48 8.73 12.25
CA ALA A 75 -17.26 8.53 13.02
C ALA A 75 -15.99 9.05 12.32
N LEU A 76 -15.00 9.44 13.12
CA LEU A 76 -13.60 9.57 12.71
C LEU A 76 -12.76 8.61 13.55
N ALA A 77 -12.34 7.48 12.96
CA ALA A 77 -11.50 6.49 13.63
C ALA A 77 -10.00 6.81 13.42
N LEU A 78 -9.21 6.70 14.49
CA LEU A 78 -7.77 6.77 14.51
C LEU A 78 -7.27 5.33 14.69
N ILE A 79 -6.78 4.73 13.62
CA ILE A 79 -6.42 3.32 13.56
C ILE A 79 -4.90 3.20 13.75
N PRO A 80 -4.42 2.63 14.87
CA PRO A 80 -2.99 2.47 15.13
C PRO A 80 -2.40 1.31 14.33
N PHE A 81 -1.08 1.30 14.15
CA PHE A 81 -0.40 0.24 13.41
C PHE A 81 -0.61 -1.15 14.03
N ARG A 82 -0.67 -1.24 15.37
CA ARG A 82 -0.91 -2.51 16.07
C ARG A 82 -2.24 -3.18 15.71
N GLN A 83 -3.20 -2.44 15.13
CA GLN A 83 -4.47 -2.99 14.68
C GLN A 83 -4.32 -4.05 13.57
N ILE A 84 -3.19 -4.06 12.86
CA ILE A 84 -2.85 -5.09 11.85
C ILE A 84 -2.93 -6.53 12.40
N ARG A 85 -2.85 -6.71 13.72
CA ARG A 85 -3.05 -7.98 14.41
C ARG A 85 -4.43 -8.60 14.16
N GLU A 86 -5.44 -7.81 13.81
CA GLU A 86 -6.75 -8.34 13.37
C GLU A 86 -6.67 -9.16 12.08
N ARG A 87 -5.61 -8.99 11.28
CA ARG A 87 -5.30 -9.83 10.12
C ARG A 87 -4.46 -11.07 10.47
N GLY A 88 -4.11 -11.24 11.75
CA GLY A 88 -3.20 -12.28 12.22
C GLY A 88 -1.72 -11.98 11.95
N PHE A 89 -1.37 -10.74 11.61
CA PHE A 89 0.03 -10.36 11.33
C PHE A 89 0.74 -9.89 12.60
N GLU A 90 2.07 -10.01 12.59
CA GLU A 90 2.91 -9.61 13.71
C GLU A 90 2.99 -8.07 13.82
N ALA A 91 2.91 -7.55 15.03
CA ALA A 91 3.19 -6.14 15.30
C ALA A 91 3.58 -5.97 16.77
N HIS A 92 4.51 -5.05 17.01
CA HIS A 92 4.82 -4.57 18.36
C HIS A 92 3.56 -3.95 18.98
N ASP A 93 3.11 -4.53 20.09
CA ASP A 93 1.97 -4.00 20.84
C ASP A 93 2.45 -2.93 21.81
N ASP A 94 2.24 -1.68 21.44
CA ASP A 94 2.60 -0.50 22.23
C ASP A 94 1.41 0.10 23.01
N GLY A 95 0.28 -0.61 23.05
CA GLY A 95 -0.93 -0.17 23.73
C GLY A 95 -1.64 1.02 23.10
N THR A 96 -1.23 1.48 21.90
CA THR A 96 -1.91 2.60 21.24
C THR A 96 -3.35 2.21 20.89
N PRO A 97 -4.37 2.98 21.33
CA PRO A 97 -5.75 2.57 21.18
C PRO A 97 -6.30 2.84 19.77
N LEU A 98 -7.20 1.97 19.30
CA LEU A 98 -8.14 2.33 18.23
C LEU A 98 -9.17 3.28 18.83
N ALA A 99 -9.02 4.56 18.54
CA ALA A 99 -9.83 5.64 19.10
C ALA A 99 -10.83 6.15 18.07
N VAL A 100 -12.07 6.39 18.48
CA VAL A 100 -13.16 6.79 17.59
C VAL A 100 -13.79 8.08 18.09
N LEU A 101 -13.60 9.17 17.36
CA LEU A 101 -14.33 10.42 17.58
C LEU A 101 -15.72 10.31 16.95
N ARG A 102 -16.76 10.48 17.77
CA ARG A 102 -18.16 10.49 17.34
C ARG A 102 -18.67 11.93 17.34
N PRO A 103 -18.75 12.60 16.17
CA PRO A 103 -19.11 14.00 16.14
C PRO A 103 -20.56 14.19 16.60
N ARG A 104 -20.76 15.12 17.55
CA ARG A 104 -22.08 15.66 17.90
C ARG A 104 -22.36 16.93 17.12
N GLU A 105 -21.30 17.62 16.72
CA GLU A 105 -21.34 18.86 15.96
C GLU A 105 -20.40 18.75 14.77
N CYS A 106 -20.89 19.14 13.60
CA CYS A 106 -20.15 19.23 12.36
C CYS A 106 -20.35 20.62 11.76
N ALA A 107 -19.28 21.26 11.29
CA ALA A 107 -19.35 22.52 10.57
C ALA A 107 -18.35 22.55 9.40
N GLU A 108 -18.67 23.30 8.35
CA GLU A 108 -17.74 23.63 7.28
C GLU A 108 -17.40 25.12 7.35
N ILE A 109 -16.12 25.43 7.48
CA ILE A 109 -15.62 26.80 7.66
C ILE A 109 -14.79 27.20 6.44
N PRO A 110 -15.02 28.38 5.83
CA PRO A 110 -14.16 28.88 4.77
C PRO A 110 -12.70 28.98 5.23
N LEU A 111 -11.79 28.44 4.41
CA LEU A 111 -10.36 28.33 4.72
C LEU A 111 -9.74 29.69 5.08
N ASP A 112 -10.03 30.73 4.30
CA ASP A 112 -9.46 32.07 4.52
C ASP A 112 -9.92 32.68 5.85
N ALA A 113 -11.18 32.47 6.21
CA ALA A 113 -11.73 32.91 7.49
C ALA A 113 -11.08 32.16 8.66
N LEU A 114 -10.89 30.85 8.51
CA LEU A 114 -10.22 30.04 9.53
C LEU A 114 -8.75 30.42 9.69
N LEU A 115 -8.00 30.59 8.59
CA LEU A 115 -6.60 31.01 8.59
C LEU A 115 -6.38 32.36 9.28
N ALA A 116 -7.36 33.27 9.17
CA ALA A 116 -7.35 34.57 9.84
C ALA A 116 -7.65 34.48 11.35
N ALA A 117 -8.42 33.47 11.78
CA ALA A 117 -8.80 33.30 13.19
C ALA A 117 -7.85 32.39 13.99
N LEU A 118 -7.15 31.46 13.34
CA LEU A 118 -6.25 30.51 13.99
C LEU A 118 -5.03 31.22 14.64
N PRO A 119 -4.50 30.69 15.77
CA PRO A 119 -3.30 31.23 16.42
C PRO A 119 -2.09 31.28 15.48
N THR A 120 -1.27 32.31 15.66
CA THR A 120 -0.12 32.61 14.77
C THR A 120 1.24 32.50 15.48
N HIS A 121 1.26 32.22 16.79
CA HIS A 121 2.48 32.17 17.57
C HIS A 121 3.42 31.04 17.13
N ASP A 122 4.68 31.17 17.52
CA ASP A 122 5.71 30.15 17.30
C ASP A 122 5.59 29.00 18.29
N VAL A 123 5.43 27.79 17.74
CA VAL A 123 5.60 26.56 18.49
C VAL A 123 7.09 26.25 18.52
N ARG A 124 7.64 26.14 19.73
CA ARG A 124 9.06 25.90 19.94
C ARG A 124 9.27 24.45 20.36
N VAL A 125 10.03 23.72 19.56
CA VAL A 125 10.51 22.37 19.89
C VAL A 125 11.90 22.48 20.52
N THR A 126 12.10 21.83 21.67
CA THR A 126 13.41 21.63 22.29
C THR A 126 13.88 20.19 22.12
N ASP A 127 15.20 19.98 22.25
CA ASP A 127 15.83 18.65 22.24
C ASP A 127 15.50 17.81 21.00
N GLY A 128 15.38 18.49 19.85
CA GLY A 128 15.01 17.90 18.57
C GLY A 128 16.12 17.04 17.98
N ALA A 129 15.90 15.73 17.87
CA ALA A 129 16.84 14.79 17.25
C ALA A 129 16.13 13.56 16.69
N PHE A 130 16.78 12.86 15.75
CA PHE A 130 16.32 11.52 15.37
C PHE A 130 16.72 10.49 16.44
N ASP A 131 15.80 9.57 16.76
CA ASP A 131 16.04 8.41 17.64
C ASP A 131 17.13 7.47 17.08
N VAL A 132 17.17 7.33 15.76
CA VAL A 132 18.17 6.60 15.01
C VAL A 132 18.92 7.58 14.11
N ASP A 133 20.21 7.76 14.39
CA ASP A 133 21.07 8.63 13.59
C ASP A 133 21.22 8.15 12.13
N ASP A 134 21.74 9.04 11.29
CA ASP A 134 21.87 8.80 9.85
C ASP A 134 22.75 7.58 9.53
N ALA A 135 23.83 7.34 10.29
CA ALA A 135 24.75 6.23 10.05
C ALA A 135 24.13 4.89 10.45
N ALA A 136 23.46 4.85 11.60
CA ALA A 136 22.74 3.68 12.08
C ALA A 136 21.57 3.31 11.15
N TYR A 137 20.82 4.31 10.66
CA TYR A 137 19.73 4.07 9.70
C TYR A 137 20.27 3.54 8.37
N ALA A 138 21.34 4.12 7.82
CA ALA A 138 21.99 3.60 6.61
C ALA A 138 22.51 2.15 6.81
N GLY A 139 23.05 1.84 7.99
CA GLY A 139 23.45 0.47 8.35
C GLY A 139 22.28 -0.51 8.34
N THR A 140 21.12 -0.11 8.87
CA THR A 140 19.88 -0.90 8.82
C THR A 140 19.39 -1.10 7.40
N VAL A 141 19.39 -0.05 6.56
CA VAL A 141 19.05 -0.17 5.13
C VAL A 141 19.95 -1.23 4.47
N GLY A 142 21.26 -1.13 4.64
CA GLY A 142 22.20 -2.08 4.04
C GLY A 142 22.00 -3.54 4.50
N ARG A 143 21.56 -3.78 5.74
CA ARG A 143 21.18 -5.12 6.21
C ARG A 143 19.93 -5.63 5.52
N ILE A 144 18.88 -4.82 5.44
CA ILE A 144 17.63 -5.24 4.80
C ILE A 144 17.83 -5.60 3.33
N LEU A 145 18.65 -4.84 2.60
CA LEU A 145 18.96 -5.16 1.21
C LEU A 145 19.64 -6.52 1.06
N ARG A 146 20.57 -6.86 1.95
CA ARG A 146 21.35 -8.11 1.88
C ARG A 146 20.62 -9.31 2.46
N ASP A 147 20.05 -9.13 3.65
CA ASP A 147 19.63 -10.19 4.55
C ASP A 147 18.15 -10.50 4.39
N GLU A 148 17.33 -9.53 3.94
CA GLU A 148 15.89 -9.71 3.71
C GLU A 148 15.59 -9.79 2.21
N ILE A 149 15.74 -8.68 1.46
CA ILE A 149 15.45 -8.65 0.01
C ILE A 149 16.36 -9.65 -0.73
N GLY A 150 17.66 -9.61 -0.44
CA GLY A 150 18.64 -10.52 -1.02
C GLY A 150 18.43 -11.99 -0.65
N SER A 151 17.65 -12.29 0.40
CA SER A 151 17.35 -13.67 0.82
C SER A 151 15.96 -14.13 0.40
N GLY A 152 15.25 -13.35 -0.44
CA GLY A 152 13.93 -13.72 -0.94
C GLY A 152 12.79 -13.49 0.06
N GLU A 153 13.00 -12.71 1.12
CA GLU A 153 11.96 -12.41 2.10
C GLU A 153 10.89 -11.45 1.56
N GLY A 154 11.18 -10.72 0.49
CA GLY A 154 10.23 -9.81 -0.13
C GLY A 154 10.87 -8.89 -1.16
N ALA A 155 10.03 -8.08 -1.82
CA ALA A 155 10.47 -7.16 -2.86
C ALA A 155 10.90 -5.80 -2.29
N ASN A 156 10.20 -5.33 -1.26
CA ASN A 156 10.43 -4.03 -0.65
C ASN A 156 9.98 -3.97 0.81
N PHE A 157 10.59 -3.09 1.60
CA PHE A 157 10.24 -2.88 3.01
C PHE A 157 10.35 -1.40 3.39
N VAL A 158 9.59 -0.97 4.38
CA VAL A 158 9.64 0.40 4.93
C VAL A 158 9.99 0.30 6.40
N ILE A 159 11.12 0.88 6.79
CA ILE A 159 11.55 0.97 8.19
C ILE A 159 11.44 2.39 8.67
N ARG A 160 10.87 2.53 9.87
CA ARG A 160 10.72 3.80 10.57
C ARG A 160 12.02 4.21 11.27
N ARG A 161 12.27 5.51 11.26
CA ARG A 161 12.92 6.26 12.35
C ARG A 161 12.06 7.45 12.76
N THR A 162 12.35 8.07 13.88
CA THR A 162 11.49 9.09 14.49
C THR A 162 12.30 10.33 14.84
N PHE A 163 11.88 11.49 14.35
CA PHE A 163 12.34 12.73 14.95
C PHE A 163 11.56 12.97 16.26
N GLU A 164 12.27 13.05 17.38
CA GLU A 164 11.71 13.30 18.70
C GLU A 164 12.09 14.71 19.20
N GLY A 165 11.31 15.23 20.13
CA GLY A 165 11.57 16.50 20.80
C GLY A 165 10.47 16.82 21.82
N GLU A 166 10.47 18.02 22.38
CA GLU A 166 9.49 18.44 23.37
C GLU A 166 8.90 19.82 23.06
N ILE A 167 7.60 19.98 23.32
CA ILE A 167 6.88 21.26 23.26
C ILE A 167 6.42 21.59 24.68
N ALA A 168 7.20 22.41 25.39
CA ALA A 168 6.90 22.77 26.77
C ALA A 168 5.55 23.48 26.90
N GLY A 169 4.69 22.97 27.79
CA GLY A 169 3.36 23.54 28.03
C GLY A 169 2.40 23.39 26.86
N PHE A 170 2.58 22.34 26.04
CA PHE A 170 1.76 22.08 24.86
C PHE A 170 0.25 22.18 25.13
N SER A 171 -0.44 22.90 24.26
CA SER A 171 -1.86 23.21 24.39
C SER A 171 -2.61 23.10 23.05
N ALA A 172 -3.93 23.23 23.10
CA ALA A 172 -4.75 23.36 21.89
C ALA A 172 -4.31 24.54 20.99
N ALA A 173 -3.79 25.62 21.59
CA ALA A 173 -3.29 26.76 20.84
C ALA A 173 -2.10 26.37 19.96
N ASP A 174 -1.17 25.56 20.47
CA ASP A 174 -0.02 25.07 19.72
C ASP A 174 -0.46 24.12 18.61
N ALA A 175 -1.36 23.19 18.91
CA ALA A 175 -1.93 22.29 17.91
C ALA A 175 -2.55 23.05 16.72
N LEU A 176 -3.34 24.09 17.02
CA LEU A 176 -3.99 24.93 16.02
C LEU A 176 -3.00 25.86 15.26
N ALA A 177 -1.95 26.34 15.93
CA ALA A 177 -0.88 27.09 15.28
C ALA A 177 -0.08 26.22 14.28
N LEU A 178 0.23 24.98 14.65
CA LEU A 178 0.87 24.00 13.76
C LEU A 178 -0.03 23.68 12.55
N PHE A 179 -1.31 23.42 12.80
CA PHE A 179 -2.29 23.17 11.75
C PHE A 179 -2.38 24.35 10.76
N ARG A 180 -2.43 25.58 11.27
CA ARG A 180 -2.40 26.80 10.44
C ARG A 180 -1.18 26.85 9.52
N ARG A 181 0.01 26.52 10.04
CA ARG A 181 1.26 26.52 9.26
C ARG A 181 1.24 25.47 8.17
N LEU A 182 0.74 24.27 8.44
CA LEU A 182 0.58 23.24 7.42
C LEU A 182 -0.42 23.67 6.34
N LEU A 183 -1.54 24.30 6.71
CA LEU A 183 -2.52 24.82 5.74
C LEU A 183 -1.93 25.87 4.80
N ALA A 184 -1.01 26.70 5.29
CA ALA A 184 -0.37 27.77 4.54
C ALA A 184 0.87 27.32 3.76
N GLY A 185 1.67 26.43 4.35
CA GLY A 185 2.96 25.99 3.81
C GLY A 185 2.82 24.81 2.85
N GLU A 186 1.95 23.84 3.15
CA GLU A 186 1.91 22.59 2.40
C GLU A 186 0.99 22.60 1.18
N ARG A 187 1.52 22.01 0.11
CA ARG A 187 0.83 21.83 -1.17
C ARG A 187 0.80 20.37 -1.55
N GLY A 188 -0.29 19.94 -2.19
CA GLY A 188 -0.46 18.58 -2.69
C GLY A 188 -0.88 17.54 -1.65
N ALA A 189 -0.99 17.89 -0.36
CA ALA A 189 -1.54 16.99 0.66
C ALA A 189 -2.97 16.55 0.31
N TYR A 190 -3.24 15.26 0.46
CA TYR A 190 -4.57 14.69 0.35
C TYR A 190 -5.46 15.21 1.49
N TRP A 191 -4.98 15.06 2.73
CA TRP A 191 -5.58 15.65 3.92
C TRP A 191 -4.55 16.50 4.66
N THR A 192 -4.96 17.69 5.07
CA THR A 192 -4.31 18.43 6.15
C THR A 192 -5.24 18.39 7.35
N TYR A 193 -4.75 17.99 8.51
CA TYR A 193 -5.62 17.76 9.68
C TYR A 193 -4.95 18.09 11.01
N VAL A 194 -5.80 18.36 11.99
CA VAL A 194 -5.49 18.23 13.42
C VAL A 194 -6.59 17.42 14.07
N VAL A 195 -6.22 16.45 14.91
CA VAL A 195 -7.12 15.74 15.82
C VAL A 195 -6.59 15.95 17.23
N HIS A 196 -7.33 16.70 18.05
CA HIS A 196 -6.94 17.05 19.40
C HIS A 196 -7.82 16.33 20.41
N ARG A 197 -7.20 15.54 21.28
CA ARG A 197 -7.83 14.88 22.44
C ARG A 197 -7.24 15.50 23.70
N PRO A 198 -7.93 16.49 24.32
CA PRO A 198 -7.43 17.17 25.51
C PRO A 198 -6.99 16.19 26.60
N GLY A 199 -5.80 16.43 27.17
CA GLY A 199 -5.23 15.57 28.22
C GLY A 199 -4.79 14.18 27.77
N VAL A 200 -4.88 13.84 26.48
CA VAL A 200 -4.52 12.53 25.96
C VAL A 200 -3.45 12.61 24.87
N ARG A 201 -3.78 13.15 23.69
CA ARG A 201 -2.89 13.11 22.52
C ARG A 201 -3.39 14.04 21.41
N THR A 202 -2.47 14.55 20.60
CA THR A 202 -2.78 15.32 19.40
C THR A 202 -2.04 14.77 18.19
N LEU A 203 -2.76 14.60 17.08
CA LEU A 203 -2.17 14.31 15.78
C LEU A 203 -2.33 15.54 14.88
N VAL A 204 -1.23 16.06 14.32
CA VAL A 204 -1.26 17.17 13.36
C VAL A 204 -0.47 16.77 12.13
N GLY A 205 -1.08 16.76 10.95
CA GLY A 205 -0.42 16.21 9.76
C GLY A 205 -0.92 16.74 8.43
N ALA A 206 -0.11 16.48 7.39
CA ALA A 206 -0.39 16.81 6.00
C ALA A 206 -0.06 15.59 5.13
N SER A 207 -0.94 14.57 5.17
CA SER A 207 -0.70 13.31 4.47
C SER A 207 -0.96 13.46 2.97
N PRO A 208 -0.03 13.04 2.09
CA PRO A 208 -0.22 13.09 0.64
C PRO A 208 -1.08 11.96 0.09
N GLU A 209 -1.28 10.89 0.86
CA GLU A 209 -1.66 9.58 0.33
C GLU A 209 -2.98 9.08 0.92
N VAL A 210 -3.81 8.53 0.04
CA VAL A 210 -5.07 7.90 0.39
C VAL A 210 -4.76 6.49 0.88
N HIS A 211 -5.27 6.13 2.05
CA HIS A 211 -5.30 4.73 2.47
C HIS A 211 -6.34 3.96 1.66
N VAL A 212 -7.61 4.36 1.81
CA VAL A 212 -8.73 3.82 1.05
C VAL A 212 -9.91 4.81 1.07
N ARG A 213 -10.66 4.85 -0.03
CA ARG A 213 -11.95 5.52 -0.12
C ARG A 213 -13.03 4.53 -0.50
N MET A 214 -14.24 4.75 -0.01
CA MET A 214 -15.43 4.01 -0.45
C MET A 214 -16.62 4.96 -0.62
N SER A 215 -17.30 4.88 -1.76
CA SER A 215 -18.57 5.57 -1.98
C SER A 215 -19.38 4.89 -3.07
N GLY A 216 -20.68 4.72 -2.85
CA GLY A 216 -21.59 4.09 -3.81
C GLY A 216 -21.17 2.66 -4.19
N GLY A 217 -20.52 1.93 -3.29
CA GLY A 217 -19.95 0.59 -3.52
C GLY A 217 -18.69 0.56 -4.38
N THR A 218 -18.07 1.72 -4.67
CA THR A 218 -16.75 1.79 -5.32
C THR A 218 -15.67 2.00 -4.26
N VAL A 219 -14.69 1.12 -4.21
CA VAL A 219 -13.47 1.26 -3.40
C VAL A 219 -12.35 1.84 -4.27
N VAL A 220 -11.59 2.78 -3.71
CA VAL A 220 -10.48 3.43 -4.40
C VAL A 220 -9.24 3.46 -3.51
N MET A 221 -8.10 3.07 -4.06
CA MET A 221 -6.77 3.17 -3.45
C MET A 221 -5.85 3.94 -4.40
N ASN A 222 -4.77 4.51 -3.88
CA ASN A 222 -3.89 5.39 -4.64
C ASN A 222 -2.44 5.05 -4.34
N PRO A 223 -1.86 4.03 -5.00
CA PRO A 223 -0.46 3.71 -4.82
C PRO A 223 0.41 4.87 -5.33
N ILE A 224 1.21 5.42 -4.42
CA ILE A 224 2.16 6.50 -4.70
C ILE A 224 3.57 5.98 -4.44
N SER A 225 4.42 6.01 -5.45
CA SER A 225 5.84 5.75 -5.28
C SER A 225 6.68 6.48 -6.33
N GLY A 226 7.97 6.49 -6.09
CA GLY A 226 8.95 7.31 -6.78
C GLY A 226 8.91 8.77 -6.35
N THR A 227 10.08 9.36 -6.09
CA THR A 227 10.19 10.71 -5.52
C THR A 227 11.07 11.61 -6.36
N TYR A 228 10.45 12.48 -7.15
CA TYR A 228 11.16 13.54 -7.86
C TYR A 228 11.41 14.72 -6.91
N ARG A 229 12.62 14.80 -6.36
CA ARG A 229 13.05 15.94 -5.53
C ARG A 229 13.27 17.17 -6.40
N TYR A 230 12.65 18.30 -6.05
CA TYR A 230 12.84 19.52 -6.81
C TYR A 230 14.29 20.04 -6.68
N PRO A 231 14.98 20.31 -7.79
CA PRO A 231 16.31 20.94 -7.76
C PRO A 231 16.27 22.31 -7.10
N ALA A 232 17.43 22.80 -6.64
CA ALA A 232 17.56 24.14 -6.06
C ALA A 232 17.10 25.27 -7.00
N GLY A 233 17.24 25.08 -8.33
CA GLY A 233 16.75 26.00 -9.36
C GLY A 233 15.25 25.86 -9.68
N GLY A 234 14.52 25.00 -8.97
CA GLY A 234 13.14 24.63 -9.28
C GLY A 234 13.04 23.46 -10.28
N PRO A 235 11.86 22.84 -10.40
CA PRO A 235 11.67 21.71 -11.30
C PRO A 235 11.49 22.15 -12.76
N THR A 236 12.08 21.40 -13.69
CA THR A 236 11.92 21.59 -15.14
C THR A 236 11.31 20.35 -15.79
N ALA A 237 10.77 20.49 -17.01
CA ALA A 237 10.27 19.34 -17.76
C ALA A 237 11.39 18.36 -18.10
N GLU A 238 12.60 18.85 -18.42
CA GLU A 238 13.77 18.03 -18.74
C GLU A 238 14.21 17.18 -17.54
N SER A 239 14.31 17.79 -16.35
CA SER A 239 14.68 17.06 -15.13
C SER A 239 13.58 16.11 -14.67
N LEU A 240 12.31 16.43 -14.90
CA LEU A 240 11.20 15.50 -14.65
C LEU A 240 11.20 14.33 -15.63
N LEU A 241 11.47 14.55 -16.93
CA LEU A 241 11.56 13.48 -17.92
C LEU A 241 12.72 12.52 -17.62
N ALA A 242 13.85 13.03 -17.11
CA ALA A 242 14.95 12.19 -16.64
C ALA A 242 14.49 11.28 -15.48
N PHE A 243 13.75 11.83 -14.51
CA PHE A 243 13.13 11.05 -13.44
C PHE A 243 12.12 10.03 -13.97
N LEU A 244 11.26 10.41 -14.92
CA LEU A 244 10.27 9.50 -15.50
C LEU A 244 10.91 8.38 -16.34
N GLY A 245 12.14 8.57 -16.82
CA GLY A 245 12.92 7.55 -17.51
C GLY A 245 13.83 6.72 -16.59
N ASP A 246 13.87 7.02 -15.29
CA ASP A 246 14.68 6.25 -14.34
C ASP A 246 14.05 4.88 -14.09
N ARG A 247 14.81 3.82 -14.41
CA ARG A 247 14.35 2.44 -14.26
C ARG A 247 14.03 2.08 -12.81
N LYS A 248 14.80 2.59 -11.84
CA LYS A 248 14.54 2.35 -10.41
C LYS A 248 13.15 2.86 -10.05
N GLU A 249 12.84 4.10 -10.45
CA GLU A 249 11.58 4.77 -10.12
C GLU A 249 10.38 4.12 -10.83
N VAL A 250 10.57 3.63 -12.06
CA VAL A 250 9.54 2.84 -12.79
C VAL A 250 9.25 1.53 -12.07
N GLU A 251 10.29 0.77 -11.72
CA GLU A 251 10.14 -0.52 -11.03
C GLU A 251 9.51 -0.33 -9.64
N GLU A 252 9.92 0.70 -8.89
CA GLU A 252 9.32 1.05 -7.60
C GLU A 252 7.82 1.31 -7.69
N LEU A 253 7.39 2.06 -8.71
CA LEU A 253 5.97 2.37 -8.90
C LEU A 253 5.17 1.12 -9.28
N SER A 254 5.67 0.31 -10.21
CA SER A 254 4.98 -0.90 -10.65
C SER A 254 4.86 -1.93 -9.52
N MET A 255 5.89 -2.06 -8.67
CA MET A 255 5.83 -2.91 -7.48
C MET A 255 4.68 -2.48 -6.56
N VAL A 256 4.61 -1.21 -6.15
CA VAL A 256 3.53 -0.77 -5.25
C VAL A 256 2.14 -0.87 -5.88
N VAL A 257 2.04 -0.76 -7.21
CA VAL A 257 0.77 -0.98 -7.94
C VAL A 257 0.33 -2.43 -7.82
N ASP A 258 1.21 -3.40 -8.05
CA ASP A 258 0.88 -4.82 -7.82
C ASP A 258 0.45 -5.05 -6.38
N GLU A 259 1.17 -4.50 -5.40
CA GLU A 259 0.87 -4.72 -3.99
C GLU A 259 -0.48 -4.18 -3.53
N GLU A 260 -0.80 -2.95 -3.93
CA GLU A 260 -2.12 -2.40 -3.63
C GLU A 260 -3.22 -3.05 -4.48
N LEU A 261 -2.87 -3.58 -5.66
CA LEU A 261 -3.82 -4.34 -6.47
C LEU A 261 -4.14 -5.71 -5.84
N LYS A 262 -3.20 -6.34 -5.11
CA LYS A 262 -3.50 -7.50 -4.26
C LYS A 262 -4.58 -7.14 -3.24
N MET A 263 -4.41 -6.03 -2.52
CA MET A 263 -5.40 -5.55 -1.54
C MET A 263 -6.75 -5.24 -2.21
N MET A 264 -6.74 -4.53 -3.34
CA MET A 264 -7.94 -4.24 -4.12
C MET A 264 -8.63 -5.51 -4.58
N CYS A 265 -7.89 -6.56 -4.96
CA CYS A 265 -8.44 -7.85 -5.35
C CYS A 265 -9.03 -8.64 -4.17
N THR A 266 -8.56 -8.40 -2.95
CA THR A 266 -9.15 -8.96 -1.72
C THR A 266 -10.49 -8.32 -1.40
N VAL A 267 -10.61 -6.98 -1.53
CA VAL A 267 -11.84 -6.25 -1.17
C VAL A 267 -12.82 -6.04 -2.33
N GLY A 268 -12.34 -6.15 -3.57
CA GLY A 268 -13.12 -5.94 -4.78
C GLY A 268 -13.78 -7.23 -5.28
N ASP A 269 -15.11 -7.25 -5.35
CA ASP A 269 -15.92 -8.38 -5.83
C ASP A 269 -15.50 -8.84 -7.24
N MET A 270 -15.07 -7.87 -8.06
CA MET A 270 -14.66 -8.05 -9.46
C MET A 270 -13.17 -7.74 -9.70
N GLY A 271 -12.37 -7.73 -8.63
CA GLY A 271 -10.99 -7.29 -8.67
C GLY A 271 -10.86 -5.76 -8.74
N GLY A 272 -9.74 -5.30 -9.31
CA GLY A 272 -9.41 -3.89 -9.45
C GLY A 272 -9.18 -3.45 -10.90
N VAL A 273 -9.24 -2.14 -11.11
CA VAL A 273 -8.84 -1.46 -12.35
C VAL A 273 -7.76 -0.46 -12.04
N VAL A 274 -6.69 -0.49 -12.82
CA VAL A 274 -5.57 0.45 -12.76
C VAL A 274 -5.85 1.64 -13.68
N VAL A 275 -5.87 2.84 -13.10
CA VAL A 275 -6.11 4.11 -13.78
C VAL A 275 -4.90 5.03 -13.56
N GLY A 276 -4.43 5.71 -14.61
CA GLY A 276 -3.17 6.46 -14.58
C GLY A 276 -2.12 5.88 -15.54
N PRO A 277 -0.82 6.21 -15.34
CA PRO A 277 -0.27 6.96 -14.19
C PRO A 277 -0.58 8.46 -14.25
N ARG A 278 -0.37 9.18 -13.14
CA ARG A 278 -0.50 10.64 -13.02
C ARG A 278 0.69 11.21 -12.25
N LEU A 279 0.92 12.51 -12.43
CA LEU A 279 1.90 13.26 -11.64
C LEU A 279 1.20 13.98 -10.48
N LYS A 280 1.75 13.83 -9.28
CA LYS A 280 1.29 14.46 -8.04
C LYS A 280 2.32 15.50 -7.58
N GLU A 281 2.12 16.75 -7.96
CA GLU A 281 3.04 17.85 -7.61
C GLU A 281 2.78 18.36 -6.18
N MET A 282 3.81 18.35 -5.33
CA MET A 282 3.80 18.89 -3.96
C MET A 282 4.70 20.14 -3.82
N ALA A 283 4.86 20.66 -2.60
CA ALA A 283 5.63 21.88 -2.35
C ALA A 283 7.14 21.71 -2.63
N HIS A 284 7.71 20.56 -2.29
CA HIS A 284 9.17 20.33 -2.34
C HIS A 284 9.59 19.18 -3.28
N LEU A 285 8.62 18.44 -3.82
CA LEU A 285 8.82 17.23 -4.61
C LEU A 285 7.57 16.93 -5.43
N ALA A 286 7.67 16.00 -6.38
CA ALA A 286 6.52 15.37 -7.03
C ALA A 286 6.62 13.86 -6.96
N HIS A 287 5.47 13.19 -7.02
CA HIS A 287 5.36 11.74 -7.09
C HIS A 287 4.65 11.30 -8.37
N THR A 288 4.90 10.06 -8.77
CA THR A 288 4.03 9.35 -9.71
C THR A 288 3.02 8.51 -8.96
N GLU A 289 1.78 8.50 -9.42
CA GLU A 289 0.70 7.77 -8.76
C GLU A 289 -0.17 7.03 -9.78
N TYR A 290 -0.70 5.88 -9.37
CA TYR A 290 -1.86 5.27 -10.00
C TYR A 290 -3.09 5.42 -9.10
N GLU A 291 -4.25 5.15 -9.66
CA GLU A 291 -5.49 4.97 -8.91
C GLU A 291 -6.03 3.57 -9.20
N LEU A 292 -6.31 2.82 -8.14
CA LEU A 292 -6.94 1.52 -8.22
C LEU A 292 -8.41 1.67 -7.89
N ARG A 293 -9.29 1.09 -8.70
CA ARG A 293 -10.74 1.14 -8.49
C ARG A 293 -11.35 -0.26 -8.51
N GLY A 294 -12.15 -0.60 -7.51
CA GLY A 294 -12.89 -1.85 -7.44
C GLY A 294 -14.33 -1.63 -7.03
N ARG A 295 -15.19 -2.59 -7.32
CA ARG A 295 -16.56 -2.66 -6.76
C ARG A 295 -16.52 -3.56 -5.55
N SER A 296 -17.11 -3.13 -4.44
CA SER A 296 -17.15 -3.91 -3.21
C SER A 296 -18.54 -3.92 -2.61
N SER A 297 -18.92 -5.09 -2.12
CA SER A 297 -20.12 -5.33 -1.32
C SER A 297 -19.83 -5.38 0.19
N LEU A 298 -18.56 -5.24 0.58
CA LEU A 298 -18.12 -5.32 1.98
C LEU A 298 -18.56 -4.09 2.78
N ASP A 299 -18.73 -4.29 4.09
CA ASP A 299 -18.85 -3.20 5.05
C ASP A 299 -17.52 -2.40 5.12
N VAL A 300 -17.60 -1.09 5.31
CA VAL A 300 -16.41 -0.22 5.39
C VAL A 300 -15.39 -0.65 6.45
N ARG A 301 -15.83 -1.31 7.54
CA ARG A 301 -14.95 -1.84 8.59
C ARG A 301 -14.14 -3.04 8.10
N GLU A 302 -14.75 -3.90 7.28
CA GLU A 302 -14.06 -5.03 6.64
C GLU A 302 -13.13 -4.53 5.52
N VAL A 303 -13.54 -3.51 4.75
CA VAL A 303 -12.64 -2.85 3.78
C VAL A 303 -11.40 -2.31 4.50
N LEU A 304 -11.58 -1.53 5.57
CA LEU A 304 -10.48 -1.01 6.38
C LEU A 304 -9.58 -2.14 6.88
N LYS A 305 -10.16 -3.21 7.42
CA LYS A 305 -9.42 -4.34 7.99
C LYS A 305 -8.53 -5.02 6.94
N GLU A 306 -9.07 -5.33 5.77
CA GLU A 306 -8.35 -6.03 4.72
C GLU A 306 -7.33 -5.14 4.00
N THR A 307 -7.49 -3.82 4.04
CA THR A 307 -6.50 -2.88 3.50
C THR A 307 -5.40 -2.49 4.50
N MET A 308 -5.47 -2.91 5.78
CA MET A 308 -4.40 -2.63 6.74
C MET A 308 -3.10 -3.34 6.34
N PHE A 309 -1.95 -2.67 6.30
CA PHE A 309 -1.81 -1.27 5.92
C PHE A 309 -1.09 -1.21 4.57
N ALA A 310 -1.14 -0.06 3.90
CA ALA A 310 -0.62 0.10 2.56
C ALA A 310 0.85 -0.37 2.46
N ALA A 311 1.20 -0.99 1.33
CA ALA A 311 2.55 -1.50 1.08
C ALA A 311 3.58 -0.37 1.03
N THR A 312 3.16 0.85 0.68
CA THR A 312 3.96 2.09 0.65
C THR A 312 4.49 2.53 2.02
N VAL A 313 3.93 1.99 3.11
CA VAL A 313 4.36 2.27 4.49
C VAL A 313 4.70 1.01 5.29
N THR A 314 4.68 -0.16 4.66
CA THR A 314 5.01 -1.45 5.28
C THR A 314 6.05 -2.22 4.48
N GLY A 315 5.66 -2.73 3.32
CA GLY A 315 6.47 -3.55 2.43
C GLY A 315 5.64 -4.66 1.77
N SER A 316 6.32 -5.56 1.07
CA SER A 316 5.72 -6.70 0.40
C SER A 316 6.57 -7.98 0.50
N PRO A 317 5.93 -9.15 0.73
CA PRO A 317 4.50 -9.31 1.03
C PRO A 317 4.14 -8.75 2.43
N VAL A 318 2.96 -8.14 2.58
CA VAL A 318 2.60 -7.35 3.79
C VAL A 318 2.77 -8.14 5.09
N GLN A 319 2.36 -9.42 5.11
CA GLN A 319 2.51 -10.28 6.28
C GLN A 319 3.98 -10.47 6.67
N ASN A 320 4.87 -10.71 5.69
CA ASN A 320 6.30 -10.85 6.00
C ASN A 320 6.95 -9.49 6.30
N ALA A 321 6.53 -8.43 5.63
CA ALA A 321 6.98 -7.07 5.93
C ALA A 321 6.71 -6.70 7.40
N CYS A 322 5.58 -7.13 7.96
CA CYS A 322 5.29 -6.97 9.39
C CYS A 322 6.32 -7.68 10.29
N ARG A 323 6.78 -8.89 9.91
CA ARG A 323 7.85 -9.61 10.64
C ARG A 323 9.20 -8.92 10.49
N VAL A 324 9.52 -8.40 9.31
CA VAL A 324 10.73 -7.61 9.06
C VAL A 324 10.70 -6.34 9.91
N ILE A 325 9.59 -5.59 9.90
CA ILE A 325 9.40 -4.42 10.75
C ILE A 325 9.64 -4.78 12.22
N ALA A 326 9.08 -5.88 12.70
CA ALA A 326 9.27 -6.33 14.08
C ALA A 326 10.75 -6.60 14.41
N ARG A 327 11.52 -7.18 13.46
CA ARG A 327 12.97 -7.44 13.61
C ARG A 327 13.83 -6.17 13.64
N TYR A 328 13.56 -5.20 12.77
CA TYR A 328 14.44 -4.04 12.56
C TYR A 328 14.01 -2.76 13.25
N GLU A 329 12.76 -2.68 13.70
CA GLU A 329 12.27 -1.60 14.56
C GLU A 329 12.16 -2.14 15.99
N PRO A 330 13.27 -2.22 16.75
CA PRO A 330 13.19 -2.71 18.12
C PRO A 330 12.26 -1.81 18.93
N ALA A 331 11.43 -2.43 19.77
CA ALA A 331 10.69 -1.69 20.79
C ALA A 331 11.71 -0.96 21.66
N GLY A 332 11.60 0.37 21.77
CA GLY A 332 12.49 1.16 22.61
C GLY A 332 12.42 0.74 24.09
N PRO A 333 13.26 1.32 24.98
CA PRO A 333 13.28 1.03 26.43
C PRO A 333 11.94 1.20 27.17
N ASP A 334 10.96 1.77 26.50
CA ASP A 334 9.60 2.11 26.94
C ASP A 334 8.51 1.30 26.18
N GLY A 335 8.90 0.26 25.44
CA GLY A 335 7.97 -0.62 24.72
C GLY A 335 7.41 -0.02 23.41
N ARG A 336 8.06 1.01 22.85
CA ARG A 336 7.50 1.79 21.72
C ARG A 336 7.48 1.05 20.36
N GLY A 337 6.28 0.69 19.92
CA GLY A 337 5.93 0.35 18.54
C GLY A 337 5.69 1.59 17.67
N ARG A 338 5.03 1.44 16.52
CA ARG A 338 4.77 2.50 15.54
C ARG A 338 3.73 3.54 15.98
N GLY A 339 2.97 3.27 17.04
CA GLY A 339 1.82 4.07 17.42
C GLY A 339 0.86 4.23 16.26
N TYR A 340 0.56 5.47 15.88
CA TYR A 340 -0.28 5.78 14.72
C TYR A 340 0.48 5.88 13.38
N TYR A 341 1.81 5.86 13.37
CA TYR A 341 2.57 5.89 12.10
C TYR A 341 2.25 4.68 11.23
N ALA A 342 2.08 4.90 9.93
CA ALA A 342 1.63 3.90 8.95
C ALA A 342 0.21 3.36 9.19
N GLY A 343 -0.48 3.81 10.26
CA GLY A 343 -1.90 3.59 10.47
C GLY A 343 -2.76 4.48 9.57
N ALA A 344 -4.00 4.73 9.98
CA ALA A 344 -4.94 5.51 9.18
C ALA A 344 -5.87 6.38 10.05
N LEU A 345 -6.28 7.53 9.50
CA LEU A 345 -7.54 8.16 9.92
C LEU A 345 -8.63 7.63 9.01
N ALA A 346 -9.82 7.34 9.52
CA ALA A 346 -10.95 6.91 8.70
C ALA A 346 -12.19 7.74 9.05
N LEU A 347 -12.58 8.64 8.15
CA LEU A 347 -13.84 9.36 8.22
C LEU A 347 -14.93 8.47 7.61
N ILE A 348 -15.80 7.97 8.47
CA ILE A 348 -16.88 7.05 8.12
C ILE A 348 -18.21 7.80 8.24
N GLY A 349 -19.07 7.63 7.25
CA GLY A 349 -20.38 8.24 7.25
C GLY A 349 -21.35 7.53 6.33
N ARG A 350 -22.50 8.15 6.09
CA ARG A 350 -23.52 7.65 5.16
C ARG A 350 -23.99 8.76 4.23
N ASP A 351 -24.22 8.41 2.97
CA ASP A 351 -24.91 9.28 2.03
C ASP A 351 -26.42 9.33 2.32
N ALA A 352 -27.16 10.19 1.62
CA ALA A 352 -28.61 10.35 1.81
C ALA A 352 -29.42 9.08 1.46
N GLY A 353 -28.85 8.15 0.70
CA GLY A 353 -29.44 6.84 0.42
C GLY A 353 -29.16 5.80 1.50
N GLY A 354 -28.38 6.14 2.53
CA GLY A 354 -27.90 5.22 3.57
C GLY A 354 -26.68 4.40 3.13
N GLY A 355 -26.12 4.65 1.95
CA GLY A 355 -24.89 4.01 1.50
C GLY A 355 -23.71 4.44 2.37
N GLN A 356 -22.91 3.48 2.84
CA GLN A 356 -21.71 3.78 3.60
C GLN A 356 -20.68 4.54 2.75
N THR A 357 -20.02 5.50 3.39
CA THR A 357 -18.93 6.29 2.82
C THR A 357 -17.70 6.19 3.71
N LEU A 358 -16.53 6.12 3.08
CA LEU A 358 -15.24 6.07 3.74
C LEU A 358 -14.29 7.01 3.01
N ASP A 359 -13.59 7.82 3.79
CA ASP A 359 -12.46 8.62 3.33
C ASP A 359 -11.34 8.53 4.35
N SER A 360 -10.20 7.96 3.94
CA SER A 360 -9.13 7.61 4.85
C SER A 360 -7.76 7.98 4.27
N PRO A 361 -7.00 8.90 4.90
CA PRO A 361 -5.58 9.08 4.61
C PRO A 361 -4.71 8.10 5.41
N ILE A 362 -3.53 7.79 4.87
CA ILE A 362 -2.48 7.13 5.64
C ILE A 362 -1.87 8.13 6.65
N LEU A 363 -1.56 7.67 7.87
CA LEU A 363 -0.91 8.47 8.90
C LEU A 363 0.62 8.52 8.69
N ILE A 364 1.01 9.37 7.74
CA ILE A 364 2.38 9.80 7.46
C ILE A 364 2.44 11.32 7.37
N ARG A 365 3.64 11.91 7.50
CA ARG A 365 3.82 13.37 7.57
C ARG A 365 2.96 13.95 8.70
N THR A 366 3.06 13.32 9.86
CA THR A 366 2.24 13.58 11.04
C THR A 366 3.12 13.77 12.25
N ALA A 367 2.88 14.85 12.98
CA ALA A 367 3.35 15.03 14.35
C ALA A 367 2.36 14.36 15.30
N ASP A 368 2.87 13.45 16.12
CA ASP A 368 2.18 12.78 17.21
C ASP A 368 2.69 13.37 18.54
N ILE A 369 1.81 14.09 19.24
CA ILE A 369 2.16 14.90 20.41
C ILE A 369 1.38 14.38 21.61
N ALA A 370 2.08 13.90 22.62
CA ALA A 370 1.48 13.45 23.87
C ALA A 370 0.99 14.63 24.72
N ALA A 371 0.13 14.35 25.70
CA ALA A 371 -0.43 15.37 26.60
C ALA A 371 0.62 16.17 27.38
N ASP A 372 1.78 15.57 27.64
CA ASP A 372 2.93 16.20 28.32
C ASP A 372 3.81 17.03 27.38
N GLY A 373 3.47 17.11 26.09
CA GLY A 373 4.22 17.85 25.08
C GLY A 373 5.33 17.08 24.40
N ARG A 374 5.55 15.79 24.72
CA ARG A 374 6.49 14.95 23.97
C ARG A 374 6.04 14.80 22.52
N LEU A 375 6.91 15.22 21.60
CA LEU A 375 6.68 15.24 20.16
C LEU A 375 7.37 14.06 19.48
N ARG A 376 6.68 13.45 18.52
CA ARG A 376 7.22 12.43 17.64
C ARG A 376 6.80 12.71 16.21
N VAL A 377 7.75 12.66 15.28
CA VAL A 377 7.50 12.74 13.83
C VAL A 377 8.14 11.51 13.17
N PRO A 378 7.42 10.38 13.13
CA PRO A 378 7.91 9.17 12.49
C PRO A 378 7.99 9.32 10.96
N VAL A 379 9.02 8.73 10.37
CA VAL A 379 9.28 8.76 8.93
C VAL A 379 10.03 7.50 8.49
N GLY A 380 9.84 7.10 7.24
CA GLY A 380 10.54 5.98 6.61
C GLY A 380 10.70 6.21 5.12
N ALA A 381 11.46 5.33 4.49
CA ALA A 381 11.65 5.27 3.04
C ALA A 381 11.40 3.84 2.54
N THR A 382 10.96 3.73 1.29
CA THR A 382 10.71 2.43 0.66
C THR A 382 12.05 1.86 0.21
N LEU A 383 12.47 0.76 0.83
CA LEU A 383 13.73 0.10 0.53
C LEU A 383 13.48 -0.94 -0.55
N VAL A 384 14.17 -0.81 -1.68
CA VAL A 384 14.16 -1.77 -2.79
C VAL A 384 15.58 -2.24 -3.08
N ARG A 385 15.72 -3.31 -3.87
CA ARG A 385 17.04 -3.91 -4.17
C ARG A 385 18.10 -2.92 -4.65
N ALA A 386 17.69 -1.87 -5.37
CA ALA A 386 18.57 -0.84 -5.94
C ALA A 386 18.70 0.42 -5.06
N SER A 387 18.16 0.42 -3.84
CA SER A 387 18.28 1.53 -2.90
C SER A 387 19.74 1.81 -2.52
N ASP A 388 20.10 3.09 -2.44
CA ASP A 388 21.36 3.54 -1.85
C ASP A 388 21.12 3.96 -0.39
N PRO A 389 21.78 3.35 0.60
CA PRO A 389 21.55 3.66 2.01
C PRO A 389 21.61 5.15 2.38
N HIS A 390 22.52 5.92 1.79
CA HIS A 390 22.64 7.35 2.07
C HIS A 390 21.54 8.16 1.36
N GLY A 391 21.17 7.76 0.14
CA GLY A 391 19.99 8.26 -0.56
C GLY A 391 18.71 8.11 0.27
N GLU A 392 18.50 6.94 0.87
CA GLU A 392 17.31 6.68 1.70
C GLU A 392 17.30 7.51 3.00
N VAL A 393 18.46 7.72 3.62
CA VAL A 393 18.61 8.69 4.73
C VAL A 393 18.17 10.08 4.28
N ALA A 394 18.69 10.57 3.15
CA ALA A 394 18.34 11.89 2.63
C ALA A 394 16.85 12.00 2.29
N GLU A 395 16.23 10.91 1.82
CA GLU A 395 14.80 10.86 1.56
C GLU A 395 13.97 11.01 2.84
N THR A 396 14.32 10.34 3.93
CA THR A 396 13.59 10.53 5.21
C THR A 396 13.65 11.97 5.72
N HIS A 397 14.79 12.65 5.57
CA HIS A 397 14.93 14.08 5.89
C HIS A 397 14.06 14.96 5.00
N ALA A 398 13.96 14.65 3.69
CA ALA A 398 13.11 15.37 2.76
C ALA A 398 11.61 15.15 3.07
N LYS A 399 11.22 13.92 3.38
CA LYS A 399 9.85 13.56 3.77
C LYS A 399 9.42 14.25 5.06
N ALA A 400 10.29 14.34 6.06
CA ALA A 400 10.00 15.03 7.33
C ALA A 400 10.03 16.58 7.22
N ALA A 401 10.66 17.13 6.18
CA ALA A 401 10.96 18.57 6.07
C ALA A 401 9.74 19.48 6.27
N GLY A 402 8.61 19.13 5.66
CA GLY A 402 7.39 19.93 5.71
C GLY A 402 6.83 20.09 7.13
N VAL A 403 6.66 18.96 7.83
CA VAL A 403 6.20 18.92 9.21
C VAL A 403 7.19 19.62 10.15
N LEU A 404 8.49 19.37 9.98
CA LEU A 404 9.55 20.02 10.79
C LEU A 404 9.62 21.53 10.55
N THR A 405 9.29 22.01 9.36
CA THR A 405 9.18 23.45 9.07
C THR A 405 7.98 24.05 9.77
N ALA A 406 6.82 23.38 9.77
CA ALA A 406 5.64 23.82 10.52
C ALA A 406 5.90 23.86 12.04
N LEU A 407 6.69 22.92 12.56
CA LEU A 407 7.14 22.88 13.94
C LEU A 407 8.23 23.93 14.30
N GLY A 408 8.70 24.73 13.33
CA GLY A 408 9.77 25.71 13.56
C GLY A 408 11.16 25.12 13.82
N VAL A 409 11.33 23.80 13.67
CA VAL A 409 12.62 23.09 13.80
C VAL A 409 13.53 23.41 12.62
N ARG A 410 12.95 23.57 11.42
CA ARG A 410 13.65 23.94 10.20
C ARG A 410 13.17 25.29 9.69
N SER A 411 14.09 26.11 9.20
CA SER A 411 13.73 27.36 8.55
C SER A 411 13.01 27.07 7.23
N ALA A 412 11.93 27.81 6.96
CA ALA A 412 11.29 27.78 5.66
C ALA A 412 12.30 28.26 4.58
N PRO A 413 12.33 27.65 3.39
CA PRO A 413 13.20 28.10 2.31
C PRO A 413 12.97 29.58 1.98
N ALA A 414 14.05 30.37 1.90
CA ALA A 414 13.98 31.76 1.47
C ALA A 414 13.52 31.81 0.00
N GLY A 415 12.37 32.43 -0.28
CA GLY A 415 11.85 32.62 -1.65
C GLY A 415 10.53 31.92 -2.00
N ALA A 416 9.87 31.24 -1.05
CA ALA A 416 8.54 30.66 -1.29
C ALA A 416 7.41 31.70 -1.45
N GLY A 417 7.69 32.97 -1.11
CA GLY A 417 6.85 34.12 -1.43
C GLY A 417 7.42 34.87 -2.64
N ALA A 418 6.60 35.03 -3.68
CA ALA A 418 6.82 35.89 -4.85
C ALA A 418 7.49 35.31 -6.12
N ALA A 419 7.54 33.98 -6.31
CA ALA A 419 7.68 33.41 -7.65
C ALA A 419 6.28 33.04 -8.20
N GLY A 420 5.97 33.48 -9.42
CA GLY A 420 4.70 33.15 -10.09
C GLY A 420 4.42 31.64 -10.08
N ARG A 421 3.15 31.24 -10.21
CA ARG A 421 2.75 29.82 -10.24
C ARG A 421 3.64 29.09 -11.25
N PRO A 422 4.53 28.17 -10.84
CA PRO A 422 5.37 27.44 -11.78
C PRO A 422 4.45 26.73 -12.78
N PRO A 423 4.87 26.58 -14.06
CA PRO A 423 4.09 25.84 -15.03
C PRO A 423 3.78 24.45 -14.46
N HIS A 424 2.52 24.04 -14.54
CA HIS A 424 2.08 22.73 -14.09
C HIS A 424 2.75 21.70 -14.99
N LEU A 425 3.74 20.98 -14.48
CA LEU A 425 4.59 20.12 -15.31
C LEU A 425 3.79 18.97 -15.94
N ALA A 426 2.71 18.57 -15.28
CA ALA A 426 1.80 17.57 -15.82
C ALA A 426 1.08 18.02 -17.11
N ASP A 427 1.07 19.31 -17.43
CA ASP A 427 0.45 19.82 -18.66
C ASP A 427 1.42 19.79 -19.86
N ASP A 428 2.72 19.60 -19.65
CA ASP A 428 3.71 19.48 -20.72
C ASP A 428 3.38 18.24 -21.59
N PRO A 429 3.20 18.40 -22.92
CA PRO A 429 2.85 17.29 -23.80
C PRO A 429 3.85 16.13 -23.78
N ARG A 430 5.15 16.42 -23.56
CA ARG A 430 6.21 15.40 -23.47
C ARG A 430 6.07 14.57 -22.19
N VAL A 431 5.76 15.24 -21.08
CA VAL A 431 5.51 14.59 -19.78
C VAL A 431 4.26 13.70 -19.88
N ARG A 432 3.18 14.20 -20.48
CA ARG A 432 1.96 13.40 -20.72
C ARG A 432 2.24 12.19 -21.60
N ALA A 433 2.96 12.36 -22.71
CA ALA A 433 3.33 11.25 -23.57
C ALA A 433 4.18 10.20 -22.84
N ALA A 434 5.12 10.62 -21.99
CA ALA A 434 5.92 9.70 -21.18
C ALA A 434 5.09 8.93 -20.15
N LEU A 435 4.13 9.59 -19.49
CA LEU A 435 3.19 8.93 -18.57
C LEU A 435 2.24 7.98 -19.31
N ASP A 436 1.71 8.38 -20.46
CA ASP A 436 0.84 7.55 -21.29
C ASP A 436 1.58 6.32 -21.84
N ALA A 437 2.86 6.44 -22.20
CA ALA A 437 3.68 5.32 -22.65
C ALA A 437 3.79 4.22 -21.59
N ARG A 438 3.91 4.57 -20.30
CA ARG A 438 3.95 3.58 -19.20
C ARG A 438 2.70 2.73 -19.09
N ARG A 439 1.55 3.18 -19.61
CA ARG A 439 0.33 2.37 -19.63
C ARG A 439 0.44 1.20 -20.61
N ALA A 440 1.23 1.33 -21.68
CA ALA A 440 1.41 0.26 -22.67
C ALA A 440 2.17 -0.94 -22.08
N ASP A 441 2.95 -0.71 -21.03
CA ASP A 441 3.73 -1.74 -20.33
C ASP A 441 2.91 -2.47 -19.25
N LEU A 442 1.65 -2.07 -19.03
CA LEU A 442 0.75 -2.73 -18.07
C LEU A 442 -0.15 -3.75 -18.75
N ALA A 443 -0.42 -4.84 -18.03
CA ALA A 443 -1.34 -5.89 -18.43
C ALA A 443 -2.73 -5.32 -18.79
N PRO A 444 -3.20 -5.48 -20.05
CA PRO A 444 -4.52 -4.99 -20.46
C PRO A 444 -5.67 -5.55 -19.63
N PHE A 445 -5.48 -6.71 -19.00
CA PHE A 445 -6.41 -7.30 -18.05
C PHE A 445 -6.78 -6.32 -16.93
N TRP A 446 -5.80 -5.64 -16.32
CA TRP A 446 -6.05 -4.73 -15.19
C TRP A 446 -6.41 -3.30 -15.61
N LEU A 447 -6.39 -2.96 -16.90
CA LEU A 447 -6.76 -1.63 -17.41
C LEU A 447 -8.26 -1.45 -17.63
N ARG A 448 -9.06 -2.50 -17.42
CA ARG A 448 -10.52 -2.49 -17.58
C ARG A 448 -11.22 -3.22 -16.43
N MET A 449 -12.44 -2.80 -16.10
CA MET A 449 -13.25 -3.49 -15.11
C MET A 449 -13.67 -4.84 -15.68
N GLN A 450 -13.39 -5.92 -14.94
CA GLN A 450 -13.81 -7.24 -15.37
C GLN A 450 -15.32 -7.41 -15.19
N SER A 451 -15.95 -8.13 -16.11
CA SER A 451 -17.35 -8.54 -16.00
C SER A 451 -17.43 -9.99 -15.55
N THR A 452 -18.61 -10.40 -15.09
CA THR A 452 -18.87 -11.77 -14.62
C THR A 452 -18.95 -12.81 -15.75
N ALA A 453 -18.88 -12.39 -17.02
CA ALA A 453 -18.91 -13.30 -18.16
C ALA A 453 -17.52 -13.90 -18.39
N PRO A 454 -17.35 -15.23 -18.29
CA PRO A 454 -16.05 -15.85 -18.53
C PRO A 454 -15.63 -15.66 -19.99
N THR A 455 -14.38 -15.29 -20.20
CA THR A 455 -13.79 -15.14 -21.53
C THR A 455 -13.22 -16.45 -22.07
N ALA A 456 -13.01 -17.46 -21.20
CA ALA A 456 -12.51 -18.78 -21.57
C ALA A 456 -13.48 -19.92 -21.18
N ALA A 457 -13.23 -21.11 -21.70
CA ALA A 457 -14.14 -22.26 -21.68
C ALA A 457 -13.90 -23.24 -20.50
N LEU A 458 -13.03 -22.92 -19.53
CA LEU A 458 -12.78 -23.83 -18.40
C LEU A 458 -14.02 -23.91 -17.50
N ARG A 459 -14.17 -25.03 -16.79
CA ARG A 459 -15.26 -25.27 -15.84
C ARG A 459 -14.72 -26.06 -14.65
N GLY A 460 -15.30 -25.83 -13.49
CA GLY A 460 -14.97 -26.56 -12.27
C GLY A 460 -14.60 -25.64 -11.12
N HIS A 461 -13.87 -26.20 -10.15
CA HIS A 461 -13.44 -25.51 -8.93
C HIS A 461 -11.94 -25.65 -8.80
N ALA A 462 -11.23 -24.53 -8.69
CA ALA A 462 -9.81 -24.47 -8.40
C ALA A 462 -9.58 -24.19 -6.91
N LEU A 463 -8.62 -24.90 -6.34
CA LEU A 463 -8.13 -24.65 -4.99
C LEU A 463 -6.73 -24.01 -5.07
N VAL A 464 -6.60 -22.77 -4.61
CA VAL A 464 -5.33 -22.06 -4.53
C VAL A 464 -4.80 -22.15 -3.10
N VAL A 465 -3.56 -22.62 -2.96
CA VAL A 465 -2.81 -22.63 -1.70
C VAL A 465 -1.98 -21.35 -1.62
N ASP A 466 -2.31 -20.49 -0.67
CA ASP A 466 -1.59 -19.24 -0.40
C ASP A 466 -0.40 -19.48 0.54
N ALA A 467 0.80 -19.11 0.10
CA ALA A 467 2.05 -19.29 0.83
C ALA A 467 2.55 -17.98 1.48
N GLU A 468 1.63 -17.14 1.95
CA GLU A 468 1.84 -15.81 2.54
C GLU A 468 2.08 -14.68 1.52
N ASP A 469 1.58 -14.83 0.30
CA ASP A 469 1.58 -13.75 -0.69
C ASP A 469 0.22 -13.63 -1.38
N THR A 470 -0.46 -12.52 -1.12
CA THR A 470 -1.80 -12.23 -1.61
C THR A 470 -1.85 -11.93 -3.12
N PHE A 471 -0.76 -12.13 -3.87
CA PHE A 471 -0.84 -12.38 -5.31
C PHE A 471 -1.86 -13.47 -5.65
N THR A 472 -2.09 -14.43 -4.74
CA THR A 472 -3.20 -15.41 -4.87
C THR A 472 -4.58 -14.77 -5.05
N ALA A 473 -4.84 -13.57 -4.50
CA ALA A 473 -6.09 -12.84 -4.69
C ALA A 473 -6.22 -12.34 -6.13
N MET A 474 -5.13 -11.83 -6.72
CA MET A 474 -5.08 -11.43 -8.13
C MET A 474 -5.22 -12.64 -9.05
N LEU A 475 -4.48 -13.71 -8.76
CA LEU A 475 -4.55 -14.98 -9.49
C LEU A 475 -5.96 -15.56 -9.48
N ALA A 476 -6.66 -15.49 -8.34
CA ALA A 476 -8.05 -15.95 -8.26
C ALA A 476 -8.99 -15.24 -9.25
N HIS A 477 -8.76 -13.95 -9.56
CA HIS A 477 -9.54 -13.25 -10.57
C HIS A 477 -9.20 -13.70 -12.00
N LEU A 478 -7.93 -13.96 -12.32
CA LEU A 478 -7.54 -14.56 -13.60
C LEU A 478 -8.19 -15.94 -13.79
N LEU A 479 -8.19 -16.76 -12.75
CA LEU A 479 -8.81 -18.09 -12.75
C LEU A 479 -10.33 -18.00 -12.93
N ARG A 480 -11.00 -17.05 -12.27
CA ARG A 480 -12.46 -16.82 -12.41
C ARG A 480 -12.85 -16.39 -13.81
N THR A 481 -12.11 -15.46 -14.40
CA THR A 481 -12.34 -15.03 -15.79
C THR A 481 -12.10 -16.14 -16.81
N SER A 482 -11.28 -17.13 -16.44
CA SER A 482 -11.08 -18.35 -17.23
C SER A 482 -12.26 -19.35 -17.15
N GLY A 483 -13.22 -19.13 -16.25
CA GLY A 483 -14.43 -19.94 -16.08
C GLY A 483 -14.46 -20.83 -14.82
N LEU A 484 -13.45 -20.72 -13.94
CA LEU A 484 -13.36 -21.53 -12.72
C LEU A 484 -14.03 -20.82 -11.53
N THR A 485 -14.67 -21.61 -10.67
CA THR A 485 -14.89 -21.16 -9.28
C THR A 485 -13.58 -21.31 -8.52
N VAL A 486 -13.28 -20.42 -7.56
CA VAL A 486 -11.96 -20.40 -6.91
C VAL A 486 -12.12 -20.25 -5.41
N THR A 487 -11.44 -21.12 -4.67
CA THR A 487 -11.21 -20.96 -3.23
C THR A 487 -9.73 -20.78 -2.99
N VAL A 488 -9.37 -19.74 -2.23
CA VAL A 488 -8.01 -19.53 -1.73
C VAL A 488 -7.98 -19.97 -0.27
N ARG A 489 -6.95 -20.71 0.14
CA ARG A 489 -6.72 -21.15 1.53
C ARG A 489 -5.24 -20.95 1.86
N ARG A 490 -4.91 -20.38 3.02
CA ARG A 490 -3.51 -20.25 3.46
C ARG A 490 -2.91 -21.61 3.80
N TYR A 491 -1.60 -21.73 3.56
CA TYR A 491 -0.81 -22.95 3.82
C TYR A 491 -0.92 -23.46 5.26
N ASP A 492 -1.04 -22.54 6.22
CA ASP A 492 -1.05 -22.78 7.66
C ASP A 492 -2.45 -22.97 8.25
N GLU A 493 -3.50 -22.87 7.42
CA GLU A 493 -4.86 -23.08 7.89
C GLU A 493 -5.11 -24.53 8.35
N PRO A 494 -5.76 -24.71 9.52
CA PRO A 494 -6.13 -26.04 9.99
C PRO A 494 -6.93 -26.83 8.94
N GLY A 495 -6.51 -28.07 8.72
CA GLY A 495 -7.18 -29.00 7.80
C GLY A 495 -6.85 -28.79 6.31
N LEU A 496 -6.00 -27.84 5.94
CA LEU A 496 -5.66 -27.58 4.53
C LEU A 496 -5.26 -28.86 3.78
N ARG A 497 -4.31 -29.63 4.32
CA ARG A 497 -3.81 -30.84 3.65
C ARG A 497 -4.93 -31.85 3.35
N ALA A 498 -5.91 -31.96 4.26
CA ALA A 498 -7.07 -32.82 4.04
C ALA A 498 -7.99 -32.25 2.95
N THR A 499 -8.23 -30.93 2.95
CA THR A 499 -8.98 -30.24 1.89
C THR A 499 -8.32 -30.46 0.52
N VAL A 500 -7.01 -30.27 0.41
CA VAL A 500 -6.24 -30.46 -0.84
C VAL A 500 -6.36 -31.90 -1.35
N ARG A 501 -6.20 -32.92 -0.49
CA ARG A 501 -6.35 -34.34 -0.88
C ARG A 501 -7.77 -34.71 -1.32
N ALA A 502 -8.78 -34.07 -0.72
CA ALA A 502 -10.19 -34.31 -1.06
C ALA A 502 -10.63 -33.55 -2.32
N HIS A 503 -9.90 -32.53 -2.74
CA HIS A 503 -10.27 -31.69 -3.87
C HIS A 503 -10.25 -32.47 -5.20
N ARG A 504 -11.25 -32.21 -6.06
CA ARG A 504 -11.47 -32.88 -7.35
C ARG A 504 -11.47 -31.84 -8.48
N GLY A 505 -10.40 -31.06 -8.54
CA GLY A 505 -10.19 -29.96 -9.47
C GLY A 505 -8.72 -29.50 -9.45
N PRO A 506 -8.37 -28.49 -10.26
CA PRO A 506 -7.00 -28.00 -10.32
C PRO A 506 -6.56 -27.44 -8.97
N VAL A 507 -5.37 -27.85 -8.53
CA VAL A 507 -4.70 -27.25 -7.38
C VAL A 507 -3.64 -26.29 -7.89
N VAL A 508 -3.63 -25.08 -7.33
CA VAL A 508 -2.60 -24.08 -7.62
C VAL A 508 -1.76 -23.87 -6.37
N LEU A 509 -0.46 -24.16 -6.47
CA LEU A 509 0.53 -23.79 -5.47
C LEU A 509 0.93 -22.34 -5.72
N GLY A 510 0.46 -21.45 -4.85
CA GLY A 510 0.67 -20.01 -4.98
C GLY A 510 2.09 -19.55 -4.63
N PRO A 511 2.36 -18.27 -4.88
CA PRO A 511 3.63 -17.64 -4.52
C PRO A 511 3.76 -17.43 -3.01
N GLY A 512 4.98 -17.13 -2.55
CA GLY A 512 5.28 -16.82 -1.16
C GLY A 512 6.74 -16.41 -0.97
N PRO A 513 7.07 -15.72 0.14
CA PRO A 513 8.44 -15.34 0.46
C PRO A 513 9.25 -16.53 1.03
N GLY A 514 10.57 -16.40 0.99
CA GLY A 514 11.54 -17.28 1.64
C GLY A 514 12.37 -18.12 0.67
N ASN A 515 13.31 -18.90 1.22
CA ASN A 515 14.17 -19.78 0.43
C ASN A 515 13.54 -21.17 0.27
N PRO A 516 13.17 -21.62 -0.95
CA PRO A 516 12.57 -22.94 -1.19
C PRO A 516 13.47 -24.12 -0.76
N SER A 517 14.77 -23.90 -0.61
CA SER A 517 15.74 -24.91 -0.17
C SER A 517 15.92 -24.97 1.35
N ASP A 518 15.34 -24.04 2.12
CA ASP A 518 15.50 -24.02 3.57
C ASP A 518 14.68 -25.13 4.26
N ALA A 519 15.37 -26.14 4.78
CA ALA A 519 14.75 -27.24 5.53
C ALA A 519 14.39 -26.89 6.98
N ALA A 520 14.96 -25.81 7.53
CA ALA A 520 14.69 -25.33 8.88
C ALA A 520 13.37 -24.54 8.96
N ASP A 521 12.96 -23.91 7.86
CA ASP A 521 11.69 -23.19 7.75
C ASP A 521 10.47 -24.16 7.80
N PRO A 522 9.53 -24.01 8.76
CA PRO A 522 8.33 -24.84 8.84
C PRO A 522 7.38 -24.74 7.64
N LYS A 523 7.22 -23.54 7.06
CA LYS A 523 6.42 -23.32 5.85
C LYS A 523 7.03 -24.07 4.67
N MET A 524 8.35 -23.96 4.46
CA MET A 524 9.03 -24.64 3.37
C MET A 524 8.96 -26.16 3.51
N ARG A 525 9.13 -26.72 4.72
CA ARG A 525 8.92 -28.15 4.96
C ARG A 525 7.51 -28.61 4.61
N PHE A 526 6.49 -27.85 5.05
CA PHE A 526 5.11 -28.18 4.77
C PHE A 526 4.81 -28.14 3.26
N LEU A 527 5.19 -27.06 2.59
CA LEU A 527 4.92 -26.85 1.18
C LEU A 527 5.67 -27.88 0.31
N ARG A 528 6.96 -28.16 0.56
CA ARG A 528 7.70 -29.22 -0.14
C ARG A 528 7.02 -30.58 -0.01
N SER A 529 6.61 -30.92 1.22
CA SER A 529 5.90 -32.18 1.49
C SER A 529 4.55 -32.25 0.78
N LEU A 530 3.81 -31.14 0.71
CA LEU A 530 2.54 -31.06 -0.02
C LEU A 530 2.75 -31.17 -1.54
N THR A 531 3.76 -30.50 -2.07
CA THR A 531 4.11 -30.55 -3.50
C THR A 531 4.44 -31.97 -3.93
N ALA A 532 5.28 -32.70 -3.17
CA ALA A 532 5.61 -34.09 -3.44
C ALA A 532 4.36 -34.99 -3.49
N GLU A 533 3.41 -34.81 -2.57
CA GLU A 533 2.13 -35.54 -2.58
C GLU A 533 1.30 -35.24 -3.83
N LEU A 534 1.25 -33.98 -4.23
CA LEU A 534 0.47 -33.53 -5.38
C LEU A 534 1.06 -34.04 -6.70
N VAL A 535 2.39 -33.94 -6.87
CA VAL A 535 3.09 -34.45 -8.05
C VAL A 535 2.90 -35.96 -8.18
N ALA A 536 2.99 -36.71 -7.09
CA ALA A 536 2.80 -38.16 -7.11
C ALA A 536 1.34 -38.59 -7.32
N GLY A 537 0.39 -37.90 -6.69
CA GLY A 537 -0.95 -38.42 -6.45
C GLY A 537 -2.11 -37.61 -7.04
N HIS A 538 -1.95 -36.32 -7.32
CA HIS A 538 -3.04 -35.50 -7.84
C HIS A 538 -3.26 -35.76 -9.32
N ARG A 539 -4.53 -35.85 -9.74
CA ARG A 539 -4.91 -36.22 -11.12
C ARG A 539 -5.75 -35.16 -11.82
N HIS A 540 -6.07 -34.07 -11.13
CA HIS A 540 -6.97 -33.03 -11.61
C HIS A 540 -6.24 -31.74 -12.03
N GLY A 541 -4.94 -31.84 -12.31
CA GLY A 541 -4.09 -30.72 -12.70
C GLY A 541 -3.44 -30.02 -11.50
N LEU A 542 -2.15 -29.73 -11.65
CA LEU A 542 -1.35 -28.97 -10.69
C LEU A 542 -0.69 -27.78 -11.41
N LEU A 543 -0.80 -26.59 -10.85
CA LEU A 543 -0.11 -25.39 -11.33
C LEU A 543 0.77 -24.81 -10.21
N GLY A 544 2.06 -24.58 -10.46
CA GLY A 544 2.94 -23.84 -9.56
C GLY A 544 3.22 -22.43 -10.07
N VAL A 545 3.14 -21.43 -9.19
CA VAL A 545 3.48 -20.03 -9.52
C VAL A 545 4.58 -19.54 -8.56
N CYS A 546 5.66 -18.97 -9.12
CA CYS A 546 6.84 -18.47 -8.38
C CYS A 546 7.37 -19.52 -7.38
N LEU A 547 7.22 -19.32 -6.06
CA LEU A 547 7.58 -20.33 -5.05
C LEU A 547 6.95 -21.70 -5.34
N GLY A 548 5.68 -21.75 -5.76
CA GLY A 548 5.02 -23.00 -6.16
C GLY A 548 5.69 -23.69 -7.36
N HIS A 549 6.24 -22.90 -8.30
CA HIS A 549 7.03 -23.41 -9.43
C HIS A 549 8.40 -23.90 -8.97
N GLU A 550 9.10 -23.16 -8.10
CA GLU A 550 10.40 -23.54 -7.54
C GLU A 550 10.30 -24.88 -6.79
N LEU A 551 9.25 -25.06 -6.00
CA LEU A 551 8.99 -26.32 -5.29
C LEU A 551 8.72 -27.49 -6.25
N LEU A 552 7.98 -27.22 -7.34
CA LEU A 552 7.71 -28.22 -8.37
C LEU A 552 8.99 -28.59 -9.12
N ALA A 553 9.82 -27.60 -9.49
CA ALA A 553 11.10 -27.79 -10.12
C ALA A 553 12.06 -28.62 -9.24
N ALA A 554 12.13 -28.29 -7.94
CA ALA A 554 12.94 -29.03 -6.97
C ALA A 554 12.49 -30.50 -6.84
N GLU A 555 11.18 -30.77 -6.86
CA GLU A 555 10.63 -32.14 -6.82
C GLU A 555 10.98 -32.94 -8.09
N LEU A 556 11.12 -32.25 -9.23
CA LEU A 556 11.58 -32.84 -10.49
C LEU A 556 13.10 -33.01 -10.57
N GLY A 557 13.83 -32.67 -9.50
CA GLY A 557 15.28 -32.81 -9.41
C GLY A 557 16.08 -31.65 -9.99
N LEU A 558 15.43 -30.53 -10.31
CA LEU A 558 16.13 -29.31 -10.75
C LEU A 558 16.83 -28.63 -9.57
N GLU A 559 18.02 -28.08 -9.84
CA GLU A 559 18.77 -27.31 -8.84
C GLU A 559 18.10 -25.95 -8.63
N ILE A 560 17.82 -25.59 -7.38
CA ILE A 560 17.38 -24.23 -7.04
C ILE A 560 18.60 -23.40 -6.65
N VAL A 561 18.81 -22.31 -7.36
CA VAL A 561 19.95 -21.41 -7.17
C VAL A 561 19.47 -20.01 -6.78
N ARG A 562 20.31 -19.29 -6.04
CA ARG A 562 20.13 -17.86 -5.81
C ARG A 562 20.63 -17.09 -7.04
N LYS A 563 19.84 -16.14 -7.54
CA LYS A 563 20.23 -15.27 -8.65
C LYS A 563 21.34 -14.31 -8.20
N ASP A 564 22.28 -14.02 -9.09
CA ASP A 564 23.28 -12.97 -8.88
C ASP A 564 22.60 -11.59 -8.77
N VAL A 565 21.58 -11.37 -9.61
CA VAL A 565 20.73 -10.18 -9.60
C VAL A 565 19.27 -10.62 -9.41
N PRO A 566 18.66 -10.41 -8.24
CA PRO A 566 17.25 -10.71 -8.01
C PRO A 566 16.34 -9.92 -8.93
N PHE A 567 15.27 -10.56 -9.41
CA PHE A 567 14.24 -9.93 -10.23
C PHE A 567 13.05 -9.62 -9.33
N GLN A 568 13.12 -8.51 -8.60
CA GLN A 568 12.03 -8.01 -7.76
C GLN A 568 11.35 -6.84 -8.47
N GLY A 569 10.13 -7.07 -8.99
CA GLY A 569 9.38 -6.07 -9.76
C GLY A 569 9.94 -5.85 -11.17
N ALA A 570 10.55 -6.88 -11.77
CA ALA A 570 11.18 -6.77 -13.09
C ALA A 570 10.22 -7.27 -14.18
N GLN A 571 10.13 -6.53 -15.30
CA GLN A 571 9.41 -6.96 -16.49
C GLN A 571 10.41 -7.41 -17.55
N GLU A 572 10.31 -8.67 -17.96
CA GLU A 572 11.28 -9.27 -18.88
C GLU A 572 10.59 -9.95 -20.04
N ARG A 573 11.29 -10.02 -21.18
CA ARG A 573 10.83 -10.74 -22.37
C ARG A 573 11.52 -12.10 -22.44
N ILE A 574 10.73 -13.17 -22.44
CA ILE A 574 11.22 -14.56 -22.40
C ILE A 574 10.78 -15.35 -23.63
N ASP A 575 11.47 -16.45 -23.93
CA ASP A 575 10.94 -17.52 -24.79
C ASP A 575 10.08 -18.47 -23.95
N PHE A 576 8.76 -18.43 -24.14
CA PHE A 576 7.78 -19.27 -23.49
C PHE A 576 7.32 -20.39 -24.44
N PHE A 577 8.06 -21.50 -24.43
CA PHE A 577 7.82 -22.67 -25.29
C PHE A 577 7.78 -22.31 -26.79
N GLY A 578 8.78 -21.55 -27.25
CA GLY A 578 8.91 -21.12 -28.64
C GLY A 578 8.11 -19.87 -29.01
N ARG A 579 7.42 -19.24 -28.05
CA ARG A 579 6.68 -17.98 -28.24
C ARG A 579 7.27 -16.89 -27.35
N PRO A 580 7.59 -15.70 -27.88
CA PRO A 580 8.02 -14.59 -27.03
C PRO A 580 6.87 -14.09 -26.15
N GLU A 581 7.13 -13.91 -24.85
CA GLU A 581 6.18 -13.39 -23.86
C GLU A 581 6.83 -12.30 -23.01
N THR A 582 6.07 -11.28 -22.61
CA THR A 582 6.50 -10.23 -21.66
C THR A 582 5.83 -10.46 -20.32
N VAL A 583 6.64 -10.74 -19.30
CA VAL A 583 6.17 -11.25 -17.99
C VAL A 583 6.83 -10.54 -16.81
N GLY A 584 6.12 -10.49 -15.68
CA GLY A 584 6.58 -9.91 -14.42
C GLY A 584 7.22 -10.91 -13.47
N PHE A 585 8.42 -10.61 -12.98
CA PHE A 585 9.18 -11.42 -12.03
C PHE A 585 9.28 -10.75 -10.65
N TYR A 586 9.17 -11.59 -9.61
CA TYR A 586 9.28 -11.23 -8.19
C TYR A 586 10.03 -12.34 -7.42
N ASN A 587 11.25 -12.66 -7.87
CA ASN A 587 12.00 -13.80 -7.37
C ASN A 587 13.49 -13.50 -7.13
N THR A 588 14.00 -14.14 -6.08
CA THR A 588 15.42 -14.12 -5.70
C THR A 588 16.08 -15.46 -6.00
N PHE A 589 15.32 -16.55 -5.90
CA PHE A 589 15.73 -17.88 -6.28
C PHE A 589 15.11 -18.24 -7.64
N THR A 590 15.70 -19.21 -8.31
CA THR A 590 15.19 -19.76 -9.56
C THR A 590 15.69 -21.19 -9.74
N ALA A 591 14.95 -22.00 -10.49
CA ALA A 591 15.45 -23.29 -10.92
C ALA A 591 16.46 -23.10 -12.07
N ARG A 592 17.53 -23.87 -12.08
CA ARG A 592 18.50 -23.91 -13.17
C ARG A 592 18.58 -25.30 -13.77
N CYS A 593 18.70 -25.37 -15.09
CA CYS A 593 18.76 -26.64 -15.81
C CYS A 593 19.86 -26.64 -16.88
N ASP A 594 20.78 -27.60 -16.77
CA ASP A 594 21.76 -27.88 -17.81
C ASP A 594 21.16 -28.72 -18.97
N ASP A 595 21.86 -28.78 -20.10
CA ASP A 595 21.36 -29.46 -21.31
C ASP A 595 21.13 -30.96 -21.10
N ARG A 596 21.91 -31.60 -20.22
CA ARG A 596 21.78 -33.02 -19.90
C ARG A 596 20.49 -33.28 -19.14
N THR A 597 20.25 -32.52 -18.06
CA THR A 597 19.06 -32.63 -17.23
C THR A 597 17.81 -32.30 -18.03
N ALA A 598 17.89 -31.30 -18.93
CA ALA A 598 16.81 -30.98 -19.85
C ALA A 598 16.47 -32.16 -20.79
N ALA A 599 17.49 -32.84 -21.32
CA ALA A 599 17.29 -34.01 -22.17
C ALA A 599 16.66 -35.19 -21.41
N GLU A 600 17.08 -35.43 -20.16
CA GLU A 600 16.49 -36.46 -19.28
C GLU A 600 15.01 -36.16 -18.98
N LEU A 601 14.69 -34.92 -18.59
CA LEU A 601 13.32 -34.48 -18.35
C LEU A 601 12.43 -34.60 -19.59
N ALA A 602 12.96 -34.29 -20.77
CA ALA A 602 12.25 -34.47 -22.04
C ALA A 602 11.87 -35.95 -22.29
N MET A 603 12.73 -36.90 -21.93
CA MET A 603 12.40 -38.35 -22.01
C MET A 603 11.22 -38.73 -21.11
N HIS A 604 11.02 -37.98 -20.02
CA HIS A 604 9.88 -38.11 -19.11
C HIS A 604 8.68 -37.25 -19.52
N ARG A 605 8.68 -36.68 -20.73
CA ARG A 605 7.64 -35.77 -21.26
C ARG A 605 7.48 -34.49 -20.44
N VAL A 606 8.57 -34.02 -19.82
CA VAL A 606 8.64 -32.72 -19.17
C VAL A 606 9.36 -31.76 -20.11
N GLU A 607 8.65 -30.70 -20.49
CA GLU A 607 9.16 -29.63 -21.34
C GLU A 607 9.50 -28.41 -20.50
N LEU A 608 10.64 -27.77 -20.81
CA LEU A 608 11.13 -26.59 -20.10
C LEU A 608 11.18 -25.39 -21.05
N SER A 609 10.77 -24.23 -20.55
CA SER A 609 11.11 -22.91 -21.07
C SER A 609 12.20 -22.34 -20.18
N ARG A 610 13.36 -22.06 -20.75
CA ARG A 610 14.55 -21.61 -20.02
C ARG A 610 15.33 -20.58 -20.83
N ASP A 611 16.06 -19.74 -20.13
CA ASP A 611 17.04 -18.86 -20.74
C ASP A 611 18.21 -19.66 -21.32
N ALA A 612 18.59 -19.35 -22.56
CA ALA A 612 19.60 -20.11 -23.30
C ALA A 612 21.03 -19.86 -22.81
N GLU A 613 21.30 -18.72 -22.18
CA GLU A 613 22.65 -18.34 -21.73
C GLU A 613 22.89 -18.75 -20.28
N THR A 614 21.91 -18.52 -19.41
CA THR A 614 22.01 -18.72 -17.96
C THR A 614 21.47 -20.07 -17.51
N GLY A 615 20.60 -20.71 -18.31
CA GLY A 615 19.92 -21.95 -17.96
C GLY A 615 18.82 -21.78 -16.91
N GLU A 616 18.45 -20.54 -16.56
CA GLU A 616 17.35 -20.25 -15.65
C GLU A 616 16.02 -20.73 -16.24
N VAL A 617 15.23 -21.47 -15.46
CA VAL A 617 13.96 -22.03 -15.90
C VAL A 617 12.85 -21.00 -15.65
N HIS A 618 12.20 -20.55 -16.72
CA HIS A 618 11.08 -19.61 -16.66
C HIS A 618 9.74 -20.33 -16.50
N ALA A 619 9.61 -21.51 -17.11
CA ALA A 619 8.42 -22.34 -17.00
C ALA A 619 8.72 -23.82 -17.27
N LEU A 620 7.82 -24.68 -16.79
CA LEU A 620 7.86 -26.11 -17.06
C LEU A 620 6.44 -26.67 -17.24
N ARG A 621 6.31 -27.73 -18.03
CA ARG A 621 5.04 -28.46 -18.18
C ARG A 621 5.28 -29.95 -18.40
N GLY A 622 4.45 -30.79 -17.82
CA GLY A 622 4.50 -32.24 -17.93
C GLY A 622 3.13 -32.89 -17.72
N PRO A 623 3.06 -34.22 -17.64
CA PRO A 623 1.78 -34.92 -17.49
C PRO A 623 1.06 -34.52 -16.18
N GLY A 624 -0.01 -33.75 -16.29
CA GLY A 624 -0.86 -33.34 -15.17
C GLY A 624 -0.31 -32.21 -14.31
N PHE A 625 0.80 -31.57 -14.70
CA PHE A 625 1.34 -30.40 -13.99
C PHE A 625 1.99 -29.37 -14.92
N ALA A 626 2.01 -28.13 -14.46
CA ALA A 626 2.79 -27.06 -15.06
C ALA A 626 3.25 -26.08 -13.99
N GLY A 627 4.23 -25.23 -14.30
CA GLY A 627 4.58 -24.12 -13.42
C GLY A 627 5.31 -23.00 -14.14
N VAL A 628 5.24 -21.81 -13.57
CA VAL A 628 5.88 -20.59 -14.07
C VAL A 628 6.61 -19.88 -12.94
N GLN A 629 7.84 -19.42 -13.20
CA GLN A 629 8.65 -18.66 -12.26
C GLN A 629 8.14 -17.22 -12.12
N PHE A 630 7.59 -16.65 -13.19
CA PHE A 630 6.98 -15.32 -13.22
C PHE A 630 5.55 -15.34 -12.66
N HIS A 631 4.99 -14.15 -12.42
CA HIS A 631 3.64 -13.94 -11.93
C HIS A 631 2.70 -13.58 -13.08
N PRO A 632 1.93 -14.53 -13.64
CA PRO A 632 0.98 -14.21 -14.71
C PRO A 632 -0.11 -13.22 -14.25
N GLU A 633 -0.39 -13.15 -12.95
CA GLU A 633 -1.37 -12.23 -12.38
C GLU A 633 -0.87 -10.79 -12.25
N SER A 634 0.44 -10.54 -12.30
CA SER A 634 1.04 -9.21 -12.12
C SER A 634 0.61 -8.24 -13.23
N VAL A 635 0.55 -6.95 -12.90
CA VAL A 635 0.39 -5.86 -13.89
C VAL A 635 1.55 -5.80 -14.89
N LEU A 636 2.69 -6.43 -14.59
CA LEU A 636 3.84 -6.52 -15.49
C LEU A 636 3.72 -7.67 -16.52
N SER A 637 2.72 -8.56 -16.39
CA SER A 637 2.52 -9.68 -17.31
C SER A 637 1.45 -9.39 -18.35
N LEU A 638 1.85 -9.03 -19.58
CA LEU A 638 0.93 -8.50 -20.60
C LEU A 638 -0.19 -9.49 -20.96
N ASP A 639 0.15 -10.75 -21.22
CA ASP A 639 -0.79 -11.80 -21.65
C ASP A 639 -1.11 -12.81 -20.54
N GLY A 640 -0.93 -12.41 -19.28
CA GLY A 640 -1.00 -13.28 -18.10
C GLY A 640 -2.28 -14.12 -17.95
N ALA A 641 -3.45 -13.54 -18.25
CA ALA A 641 -4.73 -14.27 -18.25
C ALA A 641 -4.76 -15.39 -19.31
N SER A 642 -4.23 -15.13 -20.50
CA SER A 642 -4.15 -16.09 -21.60
C SER A 642 -3.15 -17.20 -21.27
N VAL A 643 -1.98 -16.84 -20.75
CA VAL A 643 -0.95 -17.79 -20.28
C VAL A 643 -1.51 -18.73 -19.21
N THR A 644 -2.19 -18.17 -18.19
CA THR A 644 -2.80 -18.96 -17.11
C THR A 644 -3.83 -19.95 -17.64
N ALA A 645 -4.72 -19.50 -18.54
CA ALA A 645 -5.74 -20.36 -19.13
C ALA A 645 -5.13 -21.48 -19.99
N GLN A 646 -4.07 -21.19 -20.77
CA GLN A 646 -3.35 -22.17 -21.58
C GLN A 646 -2.68 -23.25 -20.72
N LEU A 647 -1.99 -22.83 -19.65
CA LEU A 647 -1.34 -23.76 -18.73
C LEU A 647 -2.36 -24.68 -18.04
N LEU A 648 -3.49 -24.12 -17.60
CA LEU A 648 -4.54 -24.93 -16.98
C LEU A 648 -5.20 -25.88 -17.96
N ALA A 649 -5.52 -25.43 -19.17
CA ALA A 649 -6.08 -26.29 -20.21
C ALA A 649 -5.16 -27.46 -20.55
N ALA A 650 -3.83 -27.28 -20.44
CA ALA A 650 -2.86 -28.34 -20.70
C ALA A 650 -2.76 -29.39 -19.58
N VAL A 651 -3.11 -29.04 -18.34
CA VAL A 651 -2.98 -29.93 -17.17
C VAL A 651 -4.31 -30.53 -16.70
N LEU A 652 -5.44 -29.97 -17.16
CA LEU A 652 -6.77 -30.53 -16.95
C LEU A 652 -6.98 -31.68 -17.94
N VAL A 653 -7.22 -32.88 -17.41
CA VAL A 653 -7.52 -34.10 -18.17
C VAL A 653 -9.00 -34.42 -18.09
#